data_AF-A0A563UCN8-F1
#
_entry.id   AF-A0A563UCN8-F1
#
_cell.length_a   1.000
_cell.length_b   1.000
_cell.length_c   1.000
_cell.angle_alpha   90.00
_cell.angle_beta   90.00
_cell.angle_gamma   90.00
#
_symmetry.space_group_name_H-M   'P 1'
#
loop_
_entity.id
_entity.type
_entity.pdbx_description
1 polymer ?
#
loop_
_entity_poly.entity_id
_entity_poly.type
_entity_poly.pdbx_seq_one_letter_code
_entity_poly.pdbx_strand_id
1 'polypeptide(L)'
;MIRYFLYGFLCLWQLLAYNAASAQATYDWTGAVNSTWTTAGNWVVTPATASAIPSAATDKIRIGVTRTFTNQPTTSTAVTCDSLTVGTANVVALLNNPLLTIPSAITLTINNTFTVNSISMYHGSIGTANTRTTFTLVGTGSVTCNGNVQIGNNTSPPTGLIIGIGALNGTVYSRLSAQMPTFNIGGNVYLNSTGNNADGVNFPEFMLDNGNVTIGGRIITQNTNTFSGTQASPTVAIRGLFQLDNSATNTTSLTLTNNAAINEPIAAGQVIDFTNNGTSSCTVIYASTTGSQTVYSGVTARIGRANFTYDNLTLTGPSTKVVQGNYTTGTPGLTVGGNLLTQGGAVNMLTNGSQIQVAGNWTNSAATTQGAGDIDINGFLSTSGTLTLGAGNLYVAGNYTNSGTFTYGTGTVIYDGTAQTLLDNGNGTTYRNVNFTGGGTKTMSAGNFAVAPVGILTMSSSSVLNVTGNFTLQSSTTSTASVDAIPTGSSITGNVNVQRMLVGGNGKAANGAYTARGYRMLSSPVQIGTSRLYALNYIGLTALTGGPGTGFTVNNSNPTIYLYREDVTPSNTTFNSGKHKGILNINGNLVDVSGGPTGISVPIGNGYIFYFVGNTTNPATKASANPTTGPENTIITATGNLNQQNVLVSLWYTPAGATGGTTGKLSFNSALGTSAGYNMVGNPYAATLDLNSVISTNSSATGIQNSIYVLDNVNPGQQYVVYSPAGGSSPRANRYLASGQGFIVKAKAANSTLTFQEANKAVASQPSPLLMGIPLATQNGPTGLYVKMERDSLIADYCGVYFSGSSSANFNDEDAKDLDGTSSQIYMSSYTADGVRTAVNHMPDYVNGSRVRLYINTSADGIHKLRVEDVRNIDTLYNIWLKDKYKKDSLDIRRYGTYNFNVVRSDTATYGGNRFELVIRRKPLPPYQLIDFAAAKTTEGIKLNWKTYNEGNFTGFTVEKLQPSTGQYVPLYNQQSNSKTNYAYTDLTPQKGVNTYRLQQNDIDGKITWSKPVSISVADDPTPTIKTNLISVYPNPAAAMINVSVNPQTPANGYTAKIYNYTGAVVSRQKVNGNNWTQDVTQLQPGTYIIELNKADGELVGRSKFIKR
;
A
#
# COMPACT_ATOMS: atom_id res chain seq x y z
N MET A 1 -39.53 69.14 -62.77
CA MET A 1 -38.88 67.92 -63.30
C MET A 1 -37.35 67.94 -63.26
N ILE A 2 -36.67 69.10 -63.34
CA ILE A 2 -35.20 69.20 -63.37
C ILE A 2 -34.51 68.97 -61.99
N ARG A 3 -35.20 69.19 -60.86
CA ARG A 3 -34.63 68.94 -59.52
C ARG A 3 -34.52 67.47 -59.11
N TYR A 4 -35.28 66.55 -59.73
CA TYR A 4 -35.19 65.11 -59.41
C TYR A 4 -34.09 64.38 -60.21
N PHE A 5 -33.69 64.92 -61.36
CA PHE A 5 -32.60 64.35 -62.17
C PHE A 5 -31.21 64.63 -61.56
N LEU A 6 -31.03 65.77 -60.88
CA LEU A 6 -29.75 66.14 -60.26
C LEU A 6 -29.45 65.32 -58.98
N TYR A 7 -30.48 64.99 -58.18
CA TYR A 7 -30.32 64.13 -57.01
C TYR A 7 -30.11 62.66 -57.39
N GLY A 8 -30.69 62.20 -58.50
CA GLY A 8 -30.40 60.86 -59.05
C GLY A 8 -28.95 60.72 -59.54
N PHE A 9 -28.39 61.75 -60.18
CA PHE A 9 -27.01 61.72 -60.67
C PHE A 9 -25.96 61.88 -59.58
N LEU A 10 -26.21 62.70 -58.54
CA LEU A 10 -25.31 62.80 -57.38
C LEU A 10 -25.33 61.55 -56.50
N CYS A 11 -26.50 60.92 -56.30
CA CYS A 11 -26.58 59.63 -55.61
C CYS A 11 -25.91 58.52 -56.41
N LEU A 12 -25.99 58.50 -57.74
CA LEU A 12 -25.31 57.48 -58.55
C LEU A 12 -23.78 57.66 -58.53
N TRP A 13 -23.27 58.90 -58.53
CA TRP A 13 -21.83 59.18 -58.37
C TRP A 13 -21.32 58.92 -56.96
N GLN A 14 -22.11 59.20 -55.91
CA GLN A 14 -21.74 58.82 -54.54
C GLN A 14 -21.84 57.31 -54.32
N LEU A 15 -22.78 56.59 -54.96
CA LEU A 15 -22.89 55.13 -54.87
C LEU A 15 -21.84 54.39 -55.74
N LEU A 16 -21.35 55.01 -56.82
CA LEU A 16 -20.22 54.53 -57.64
C LEU A 16 -18.87 54.86 -57.00
N ALA A 17 -18.75 55.99 -56.28
CA ALA A 17 -17.54 56.33 -55.52
C ALA A 17 -17.41 55.56 -54.20
N TYR A 18 -18.52 55.10 -53.60
CA TYR A 18 -18.50 54.24 -52.41
C TYR A 18 -18.26 52.75 -52.71
N ASN A 19 -18.28 52.35 -53.99
CA ASN A 19 -18.07 50.95 -54.44
C ASN A 19 -16.81 50.74 -55.29
N ALA A 20 -15.87 51.69 -55.30
CA ALA A 20 -14.50 51.37 -55.66
C ALA A 20 -13.82 50.67 -54.47
N ALA A 21 -14.31 49.48 -54.10
CA ALA A 21 -13.45 48.49 -53.49
C ALA A 21 -12.28 48.33 -54.47
N SER A 22 -11.09 48.75 -54.08
CA SER A 22 -9.87 48.57 -54.87
C SER A 22 -9.86 47.13 -55.37
N ALA A 23 -9.95 46.97 -56.69
CA ALA A 23 -10.03 45.68 -57.33
C ALA A 23 -8.91 44.80 -56.76
N GLN A 24 -9.27 43.62 -56.24
CA GLN A 24 -8.31 42.66 -55.72
C GLN A 24 -7.24 42.42 -56.78
N ALA A 25 -6.04 42.95 -56.55
CA ALA A 25 -4.91 42.83 -57.46
C ALA A 25 -3.83 41.97 -56.82
N THR A 26 -3.09 41.23 -57.66
CA THR A 26 -2.01 40.36 -57.20
C THR A 26 -0.67 40.99 -57.56
N TYR A 27 0.15 41.28 -56.55
CA TYR A 27 1.43 41.96 -56.70
C TYR A 27 2.58 40.97 -56.50
N ASP A 28 3.47 40.89 -57.49
CA ASP A 28 4.69 40.11 -57.43
C ASP A 28 5.88 41.01 -57.11
N TRP A 29 6.63 40.65 -56.06
CA TRP A 29 7.91 41.29 -55.76
C TRP A 29 8.97 40.84 -56.76
N THR A 30 9.60 41.82 -57.42
CA THR A 30 10.74 41.61 -58.33
C THR A 30 12.03 42.23 -57.76
N GLY A 31 11.92 43.22 -56.87
CA GLY A 31 13.08 43.89 -56.29
C GLY A 31 14.06 44.43 -57.33
N ALA A 32 13.56 44.85 -58.51
CA ALA A 32 14.38 45.20 -59.65
C ALA A 32 15.19 46.51 -59.46
N VAL A 33 14.73 47.40 -58.59
CA VAL A 33 15.36 48.71 -58.33
C VAL A 33 16.19 48.69 -57.04
N ASN A 34 15.59 48.28 -55.92
CA ASN A 34 16.21 48.26 -54.59
C ASN A 34 15.40 47.39 -53.61
N SER A 35 15.75 47.40 -52.33
CA SER A 35 15.03 46.66 -51.26
C SER A 35 13.76 47.36 -50.74
N THR A 36 13.48 48.61 -51.10
CA THR A 36 12.44 49.42 -50.47
C THR A 36 11.04 49.03 -50.96
N TRP A 37 10.16 48.65 -50.02
CA TRP A 37 8.78 48.21 -50.30
C TRP A 37 7.95 49.23 -51.08
N THR A 38 8.14 50.52 -50.82
CA THR A 38 7.36 51.63 -51.43
C THR A 38 7.91 52.08 -52.79
N THR A 39 8.89 51.40 -53.37
CA THR A 39 9.35 51.72 -54.74
C THR A 39 8.52 50.95 -55.76
N ALA A 40 7.69 51.65 -56.54
CA ALA A 40 6.78 51.04 -57.52
C ALA A 40 7.49 50.10 -58.52
N GLY A 41 8.71 50.45 -58.94
CA GLY A 41 9.51 49.63 -59.86
C GLY A 41 9.97 48.28 -59.29
N ASN A 42 9.81 48.03 -57.99
CA ASN A 42 10.07 46.71 -57.39
C ASN A 42 8.89 45.74 -57.51
N TRP A 43 7.74 46.18 -58.03
CA TRP A 43 6.49 45.41 -58.08
C TRP A 43 5.96 45.24 -59.50
N VAL A 44 5.23 44.13 -59.72
CA VAL A 44 4.44 43.91 -60.94
C VAL A 44 3.04 43.39 -60.58
N VAL A 45 2.00 43.96 -61.21
CA VAL A 45 0.59 43.64 -60.93
C VAL A 45 0.03 42.58 -61.87
N THR A 46 -0.01 41.30 -61.50
CA THR A 46 -0.56 40.23 -62.34
C THR A 46 -2.08 40.39 -62.57
N PRO A 47 -2.61 40.29 -63.83
CA PRO A 47 -1.95 39.86 -65.07
C PRO A 47 -1.29 40.99 -65.90
N ALA A 48 -1.38 42.25 -65.47
CA ALA A 48 -0.76 43.38 -66.15
C ALA A 48 0.76 43.47 -65.88
N THR A 49 1.52 44.11 -66.78
CA THR A 49 2.97 44.33 -66.59
C THR A 49 3.28 45.71 -65.98
N ALA A 50 2.27 46.41 -65.45
CA ALA A 50 2.44 47.72 -64.84
C ALA A 50 3.13 47.63 -63.47
N SER A 51 4.02 48.59 -63.20
CA SER A 51 4.67 48.76 -61.90
C SER A 51 3.80 49.64 -60.98
N ALA A 52 3.25 49.04 -59.92
CA ALA A 52 2.47 49.74 -58.91
C ALA A 52 2.71 49.13 -57.52
N ILE A 53 2.63 49.96 -56.48
CA ILE A 53 2.86 49.56 -55.09
C ILE A 53 1.56 48.94 -54.54
N PRO A 54 1.61 47.80 -53.82
CA PRO A 54 0.45 47.30 -53.08
C PRO A 54 0.07 48.30 -51.98
N SER A 55 -1.18 48.76 -51.99
CA SER A 55 -1.66 49.83 -51.09
C SER A 55 -3.00 49.54 -50.42
N ALA A 56 -3.70 48.49 -50.83
CA ALA A 56 -5.01 48.14 -50.32
C ALA A 56 -5.01 46.88 -49.46
N ALA A 57 -5.89 46.85 -48.46
CA ALA A 57 -6.11 45.68 -47.61
C ALA A 57 -6.60 44.44 -48.37
N THR A 58 -7.11 44.59 -49.60
CA THR A 58 -7.58 43.51 -50.47
C THR A 58 -6.48 42.95 -51.38
N ASP A 59 -5.28 43.55 -51.38
CA ASP A 59 -4.18 43.18 -52.28
C ASP A 59 -3.56 41.83 -51.87
N LYS A 60 -3.29 40.98 -52.87
CA LYS A 60 -2.59 39.71 -52.69
C LYS A 60 -1.11 39.87 -53.02
N ILE A 61 -0.22 39.52 -52.10
CA ILE A 61 1.22 39.74 -52.23
C ILE A 61 1.92 38.40 -52.46
N ARG A 62 2.84 38.37 -53.41
CA ARG A 62 3.64 37.19 -53.75
C ARG A 62 5.12 37.54 -53.79
N ILE A 63 5.95 36.77 -53.09
CA ILE A 63 7.42 36.92 -53.09
C ILE A 63 8.03 35.61 -53.58
N GLY A 64 8.69 35.65 -54.74
CA GLY A 64 9.32 34.44 -55.30
C GLY A 64 8.31 33.33 -55.63
N VAL A 65 7.11 33.67 -56.11
CA VAL A 65 6.07 32.67 -56.46
C VAL A 65 6.04 32.38 -57.95
N THR A 66 5.88 33.43 -58.76
CA THR A 66 5.79 33.36 -60.24
C THR A 66 6.93 34.11 -60.93
N ARG A 67 7.74 34.86 -60.18
CA ARG A 67 8.83 35.71 -60.68
C ARG A 67 10.08 35.58 -59.80
N THR A 68 11.26 35.70 -60.42
CA THR A 68 12.52 35.85 -59.70
C THR A 68 12.67 37.29 -59.20
N PHE A 69 13.51 37.48 -58.19
CA PHE A 69 13.79 38.80 -57.62
C PHE A 69 15.25 38.91 -57.21
N THR A 70 15.79 40.14 -57.19
CA THR A 70 17.21 40.38 -56.90
C THR A 70 17.42 40.95 -55.50
N ASN A 71 16.68 42.00 -55.14
CA ASN A 71 16.77 42.65 -53.82
C ASN A 71 15.70 42.11 -52.86
N GLN A 72 16.07 41.85 -51.60
CA GLN A 72 15.13 41.39 -50.56
C GLN A 72 14.23 42.55 -50.09
N PRO A 73 12.93 42.33 -49.83
CA PRO A 73 12.00 43.39 -49.45
C PRO A 73 12.23 43.92 -48.03
N THR A 74 12.12 45.24 -47.88
CA THR A 74 12.21 45.99 -46.61
C THR A 74 11.08 47.01 -46.50
N THR A 75 10.27 46.92 -45.44
CA THR A 75 9.18 47.84 -45.14
C THR A 75 9.56 48.72 -43.94
N SER A 76 9.41 50.03 -44.07
CA SER A 76 9.56 51.02 -42.98
C SER A 76 8.26 51.76 -42.67
N THR A 77 7.25 51.58 -43.52
CA THR A 77 5.88 52.10 -43.34
C THR A 77 4.94 50.95 -42.97
N ALA A 78 3.78 51.29 -42.40
CA ALA A 78 2.75 50.29 -42.16
C ALA A 78 2.25 49.68 -43.48
N VAL A 79 2.06 48.37 -43.50
CA VAL A 79 1.56 47.62 -44.65
C VAL A 79 0.33 46.81 -44.23
N THR A 80 -0.73 46.85 -45.04
CA THR A 80 -1.91 46.00 -44.88
C THR A 80 -2.22 45.31 -46.20
N CYS A 81 -2.41 43.99 -46.18
CA CYS A 81 -2.76 43.21 -47.37
C CYS A 81 -3.67 42.03 -47.03
N ASP A 82 -4.25 41.39 -48.06
CA ASP A 82 -5.12 40.25 -47.88
C ASP A 82 -4.31 38.97 -47.64
N SER A 83 -3.32 38.71 -48.48
CA SER A 83 -2.46 37.53 -48.35
C SER A 83 -1.01 37.82 -48.67
N LEU A 84 -0.12 37.05 -48.04
CA LEU A 84 1.30 37.00 -48.34
C LEU A 84 1.68 35.55 -48.68
N THR A 85 2.00 35.31 -49.94
CA THR A 85 2.44 34.00 -50.43
C THR A 85 3.92 34.02 -50.79
N VAL A 86 4.68 33.04 -50.34
CA VAL A 86 6.13 32.93 -50.53
C VAL A 86 6.49 31.56 -51.07
N GLY A 87 7.47 31.48 -51.98
CA GLY A 87 7.94 30.22 -52.58
C GLY A 87 7.16 29.79 -53.83
N THR A 88 7.55 28.71 -54.50
CA THR A 88 7.02 28.36 -55.83
C THR A 88 5.62 27.72 -55.76
N ALA A 89 4.65 28.29 -56.47
CA ALA A 89 3.35 27.65 -56.72
C ALA A 89 3.43 26.84 -58.03
N ASN A 90 3.49 25.52 -57.97
CA ASN A 90 3.31 24.59 -59.11
C ASN A 90 4.07 24.92 -60.42
N VAL A 91 5.14 24.17 -60.69
CA VAL A 91 5.70 24.04 -62.05
C VAL A 91 4.97 22.91 -62.77
N VAL A 92 3.73 23.14 -63.21
CA VAL A 92 3.13 22.34 -64.27
C VAL A 92 2.79 23.28 -65.41
N ALA A 93 3.29 22.93 -66.59
CA ALA A 93 3.34 23.70 -67.82
C ALA A 93 4.41 24.80 -67.81
N LEU A 94 5.58 24.49 -68.36
CA LEU A 94 6.33 25.36 -69.28
C LEU A 94 7.53 24.54 -69.80
N LEU A 95 7.27 23.71 -70.80
CA LEU A 95 8.28 22.94 -71.54
C LEU A 95 9.32 23.81 -72.29
N ASN A 96 9.29 25.14 -72.19
CA ASN A 96 10.11 26.06 -72.98
C ASN A 96 10.57 27.35 -72.26
N ASN A 97 10.60 27.42 -70.92
CA ASN A 97 11.10 28.61 -70.20
C ASN A 97 12.22 28.22 -69.21
N PRO A 98 13.25 29.06 -68.99
CA PRO A 98 14.30 28.74 -68.03
C PRO A 98 13.69 28.60 -66.63
N LEU A 99 14.15 27.60 -65.87
CA LEU A 99 13.73 27.33 -64.49
C LEU A 99 13.67 28.64 -63.69
N LEU A 100 12.51 28.93 -63.10
CA LEU A 100 12.37 30.00 -62.12
C LEU A 100 13.29 29.70 -60.93
N THR A 101 14.47 30.32 -60.91
CA THR A 101 15.49 30.11 -59.88
C THR A 101 15.24 31.10 -58.76
N ILE A 102 14.67 30.62 -57.66
CA ILE A 102 14.41 31.44 -56.47
C ILE A 102 15.51 31.19 -55.44
N PRO A 103 15.98 32.24 -54.73
CA PRO A 103 16.95 32.08 -53.65
C PRO A 103 16.46 31.09 -52.59
N SER A 104 17.37 30.27 -52.06
CA SER A 104 17.10 29.39 -50.91
C SER A 104 16.79 30.15 -49.62
N ALA A 105 17.08 31.45 -49.56
CA ALA A 105 16.77 32.35 -48.46
C ALA A 105 16.00 33.59 -48.94
N ILE A 106 14.80 33.79 -48.39
CA ILE A 106 13.92 34.92 -48.64
C ILE A 106 13.75 35.65 -47.31
N THR A 107 14.05 36.95 -47.27
CA THR A 107 13.99 37.77 -46.05
C THR A 107 13.08 38.94 -46.28
N LEU A 108 12.04 39.08 -45.45
CA LEU A 108 11.20 40.27 -45.39
C LEU A 108 11.56 41.05 -44.13
N THR A 109 12.21 42.19 -44.33
CA THR A 109 12.56 43.10 -43.22
C THR A 109 11.38 44.05 -42.93
N ILE A 110 10.87 44.04 -41.71
CA ILE A 110 9.68 44.78 -41.28
C ILE A 110 10.07 45.69 -40.12
N ASN A 111 10.16 46.99 -40.38
CA ASN A 111 10.55 47.99 -39.37
C ASN A 111 9.35 48.80 -38.83
N ASN A 112 8.12 48.38 -39.16
CA ASN A 112 6.86 48.99 -38.72
C ASN A 112 5.75 47.90 -38.62
N THR A 113 4.47 48.25 -38.62
CA THR A 113 3.36 47.28 -38.55
C THR A 113 3.09 46.62 -39.90
N PHE A 114 3.00 45.29 -39.93
CA PHE A 114 2.58 44.51 -41.09
C PHE A 114 1.33 43.68 -40.74
N THR A 115 0.18 44.03 -41.33
CA THR A 115 -1.10 43.36 -41.09
C THR A 115 -1.52 42.57 -42.33
N VAL A 116 -1.84 41.29 -42.17
CA VAL A 116 -2.21 40.40 -43.28
C VAL A 116 -3.33 39.45 -42.88
N ASN A 117 -4.22 39.02 -43.78
CA ASN A 117 -5.24 38.03 -43.42
C ASN A 117 -4.71 36.59 -43.48
N SER A 118 -3.75 36.28 -44.35
CA SER A 118 -3.13 34.95 -44.41
C SER A 118 -1.69 34.97 -44.89
N ILE A 119 -0.85 34.11 -44.32
CA ILE A 119 0.53 33.88 -44.79
C ILE A 119 0.63 32.44 -45.28
N SER A 120 1.14 32.23 -46.49
CA SER A 120 1.34 30.90 -47.06
C SER A 120 2.75 30.75 -47.61
N MET A 121 3.47 29.73 -47.15
CA MET A 121 4.77 29.36 -47.69
C MET A 121 4.65 28.04 -48.44
N TYR A 122 4.90 28.08 -49.75
CA TYR A 122 4.92 26.91 -50.61
C TYR A 122 6.34 26.32 -50.70
N HIS A 123 6.41 25.05 -51.08
CA HIS A 123 7.69 24.38 -51.31
C HIS A 123 8.43 25.00 -52.50
N GLY A 124 9.77 24.96 -52.48
CA GLY A 124 10.63 25.34 -53.60
C GLY A 124 10.66 24.29 -54.73
N SER A 125 11.38 24.58 -55.81
CA SER A 125 11.70 23.66 -56.91
C SER A 125 12.90 22.75 -56.58
N ILE A 126 12.94 21.54 -57.16
CA ILE A 126 14.03 20.56 -56.94
C ILE A 126 15.22 20.92 -57.84
N GLY A 127 16.27 21.52 -57.28
CA GLY A 127 17.54 21.75 -57.97
C GLY A 127 18.59 20.65 -57.74
N THR A 128 18.67 20.12 -56.52
CA THR A 128 19.60 19.05 -56.07
C THR A 128 18.97 18.28 -54.88
N ALA A 129 19.50 17.11 -54.50
CA ALA A 129 19.04 16.41 -53.28
C ALA A 129 19.22 17.30 -52.01
N ASN A 130 18.21 17.33 -51.13
CA ASN A 130 18.18 18.07 -49.85
C ASN A 130 18.21 19.61 -49.94
N THR A 131 17.23 20.23 -50.60
CA THR A 131 17.10 21.70 -50.63
C THR A 131 16.23 22.25 -49.49
N ARG A 132 16.68 23.32 -48.83
CA ARG A 132 15.94 24.03 -47.76
C ARG A 132 15.66 25.46 -48.21
N THR A 133 14.38 25.79 -48.40
CA THR A 133 13.91 27.15 -48.64
C THR A 133 13.50 27.77 -47.31
N THR A 134 14.05 28.93 -46.97
CA THR A 134 13.75 29.63 -45.72
C THR A 134 13.13 31.00 -46.00
N PHE A 135 11.97 31.26 -45.42
CA PHE A 135 11.34 32.58 -45.37
C PHE A 135 11.52 33.17 -43.97
N THR A 136 12.29 34.26 -43.87
CA THR A 136 12.62 34.92 -42.61
C THR A 136 11.85 36.22 -42.48
N LEU A 137 11.07 36.36 -41.42
CA LEU A 137 10.47 37.62 -40.97
C LEU A 137 11.42 38.24 -39.95
N VAL A 138 12.02 39.39 -40.26
CA VAL A 138 13.00 40.07 -39.39
C VAL A 138 12.76 41.58 -39.33
N GLY A 139 13.26 42.26 -38.30
CA GLY A 139 13.19 43.72 -38.18
C GLY A 139 12.65 44.17 -36.82
N THR A 140 12.53 45.49 -36.64
CA THR A 140 12.13 46.09 -35.36
C THR A 140 10.61 46.25 -35.20
N GLY A 141 9.83 45.93 -36.24
CA GLY A 141 8.38 46.11 -36.29
C GLY A 141 7.57 44.95 -35.69
N SER A 142 6.29 44.87 -36.06
CA SER A 142 5.38 43.81 -35.60
C SER A 142 4.55 43.24 -36.74
N VAL A 143 4.29 41.94 -36.71
CA VAL A 143 3.44 41.26 -37.69
C VAL A 143 2.14 40.80 -37.05
N THR A 144 1.01 41.09 -37.70
CA THR A 144 -0.31 40.57 -37.30
C THR A 144 -0.94 39.86 -38.50
N CYS A 145 -1.03 38.53 -38.41
CA CYS A 145 -1.78 37.69 -39.33
C CYS A 145 -3.17 37.43 -38.74
N ASN A 146 -4.24 38.02 -39.27
CA ASN A 146 -5.60 37.87 -38.73
C ASN A 146 -6.14 36.44 -38.89
N GLY A 147 -5.71 35.72 -39.93
CA GLY A 147 -6.10 34.34 -40.21
C GLY A 147 -4.93 33.38 -40.05
N ASN A 148 -4.80 32.46 -41.01
CA ASN A 148 -3.90 31.31 -40.88
C ASN A 148 -2.48 31.59 -41.41
N VAL A 149 -1.49 30.97 -40.77
CA VAL A 149 -0.13 30.80 -41.31
C VAL A 149 0.00 29.36 -41.77
N GLN A 150 0.31 29.16 -43.04
CA GLN A 150 0.47 27.84 -43.64
C GLN A 150 1.89 27.65 -44.16
N ILE A 151 2.51 26.52 -43.84
CA ILE A 151 3.85 26.14 -44.31
C ILE A 151 3.73 24.79 -45.00
N GLY A 152 4.22 24.73 -46.23
CA GLY A 152 3.87 23.65 -47.15
C GLY A 152 2.47 23.84 -47.73
N ASN A 153 2.16 23.07 -48.76
CA ASN A 153 0.87 23.08 -49.44
C ASN A 153 0.49 21.64 -49.81
N ASN A 154 -0.62 21.44 -50.52
CA ASN A 154 -1.10 20.11 -50.91
C ASN A 154 -0.53 19.61 -52.25
N THR A 155 0.54 20.24 -52.75
CA THR A 155 1.20 19.82 -53.99
C THR A 155 2.51 19.13 -53.66
N SER A 156 2.85 18.07 -54.40
CA SER A 156 4.15 17.42 -54.26
C SER A 156 5.20 18.21 -55.04
N PRO A 157 6.43 18.37 -54.52
CA PRO A 157 7.54 18.95 -55.28
C PRO A 157 7.76 18.20 -56.61
N PRO A 158 7.72 18.88 -57.77
CA PRO A 158 7.88 18.22 -59.08
C PRO A 158 9.27 17.60 -59.21
N THR A 159 9.36 16.38 -59.75
CA THR A 159 10.64 15.75 -60.07
C THR A 159 11.40 16.59 -61.10
N GLY A 160 12.67 16.90 -60.80
CA GLY A 160 13.59 17.37 -61.83
C GLY A 160 13.79 16.24 -62.83
N LEU A 161 13.14 16.30 -63.99
CA LEU A 161 13.42 15.39 -65.09
C LEU A 161 14.81 15.72 -65.66
N ILE A 162 15.87 15.23 -65.03
CA ILE A 162 17.15 15.08 -65.71
C ILE A 162 17.10 13.72 -66.42
N ILE A 163 16.88 13.76 -67.73
CA ILE A 163 16.94 12.58 -68.60
C ILE A 163 18.34 11.96 -68.43
N GLY A 164 18.42 10.74 -67.89
CA GLY A 164 19.64 9.91 -67.94
C GLY A 164 20.26 9.46 -66.61
N ILE A 165 19.69 9.78 -65.45
CA ILE A 165 20.17 9.27 -64.15
C ILE A 165 19.01 8.70 -63.35
N GLY A 166 19.14 7.45 -62.89
CA GLY A 166 18.11 6.75 -62.14
C GLY A 166 17.62 7.52 -60.91
N ALA A 167 16.30 7.50 -60.72
CA ALA A 167 15.49 7.99 -59.61
C ALA A 167 16.25 8.62 -58.41
N LEU A 168 16.36 9.95 -58.41
CA LEU A 168 16.68 10.73 -57.21
C LEU A 168 15.39 11.15 -56.50
N ASN A 169 15.01 10.42 -55.44
CA ASN A 169 13.98 10.84 -54.49
C ASN A 169 14.47 12.05 -53.67
N GLY A 170 14.22 13.27 -54.13
CA GLY A 170 14.65 14.51 -53.46
C GLY A 170 13.78 14.90 -52.26
N THR A 171 14.41 15.36 -51.17
CA THR A 171 13.75 15.96 -49.99
C THR A 171 13.86 17.48 -50.03
N VAL A 172 12.76 18.19 -49.76
CA VAL A 172 12.67 19.66 -49.67
C VAL A 172 12.17 20.08 -48.29
N TYR A 173 12.73 21.16 -47.74
CA TYR A 173 12.27 21.77 -46.49
C TYR A 173 11.71 23.17 -46.77
N SER A 174 10.50 23.45 -46.27
CA SER A 174 9.88 24.77 -46.30
C SER A 174 9.91 25.35 -44.90
N ARG A 175 10.80 26.30 -44.63
CA ARG A 175 10.97 26.89 -43.29
C ARG A 175 10.46 28.32 -43.23
N LEU A 176 9.54 28.62 -42.32
CA LEU A 176 9.27 29.99 -41.86
C LEU A 176 10.06 30.23 -40.57
N SER A 177 10.91 31.24 -40.57
CA SER A 177 11.66 31.72 -39.41
C SER A 177 11.11 33.07 -38.95
N ALA A 178 10.63 33.12 -37.71
CA ALA A 178 10.13 34.33 -37.06
C ALA A 178 11.22 34.93 -36.16
N GLN A 179 11.73 36.10 -36.54
CA GLN A 179 12.77 36.86 -35.85
C GLN A 179 12.31 38.30 -35.56
N MET A 180 11.07 38.45 -35.08
CA MET A 180 10.39 39.74 -34.87
C MET A 180 10.05 39.94 -33.39
N PRO A 181 10.09 41.17 -32.86
CA PRO A 181 9.64 41.46 -31.49
C PRO A 181 8.24 40.91 -31.16
N THR A 182 7.30 41.04 -32.11
CA THR A 182 5.92 40.58 -31.96
C THR A 182 5.40 40.00 -33.27
N PHE A 183 4.88 38.76 -33.21
CA PHE A 183 4.17 38.11 -34.30
C PHE A 183 2.85 37.49 -33.81
N ASN A 184 1.73 38.12 -34.12
CA ASN A 184 0.40 37.66 -33.74
C ASN A 184 -0.26 36.89 -34.89
N ILE A 185 -0.80 35.71 -34.61
CA ILE A 185 -1.50 34.84 -35.55
C ILE A 185 -2.89 34.58 -34.98
N GLY A 186 -3.93 35.20 -35.54
CA GLY A 186 -5.30 35.04 -35.09
C GLY A 186 -5.89 33.66 -35.39
N GLY A 187 -5.48 33.05 -36.50
CA GLY A 187 -5.91 31.71 -36.93
C GLY A 187 -4.95 30.59 -36.54
N ASN A 188 -4.98 29.52 -37.33
CA ASN A 188 -4.16 28.32 -37.12
C ASN A 188 -2.77 28.44 -37.76
N VAL A 189 -1.81 27.70 -37.22
CA VAL A 189 -0.53 27.42 -37.86
C VAL A 189 -0.57 26.02 -38.45
N TYR A 190 -0.53 25.91 -39.78
CA TYR A 190 -0.55 24.63 -40.50
C TYR A 190 0.86 24.21 -40.92
N LEU A 191 1.24 23.00 -40.52
CA LEU A 191 2.43 22.29 -40.98
C LEU A 191 1.98 21.16 -41.94
N ASN A 192 1.94 21.48 -43.23
CA ASN A 192 1.47 20.57 -44.28
C ASN A 192 2.64 19.87 -44.95
N SER A 193 2.87 18.60 -44.57
CA SER A 193 3.82 17.72 -45.26
C SER A 193 3.16 17.07 -46.46
N THR A 194 3.84 17.04 -47.61
CA THR A 194 3.39 16.35 -48.84
C THR A 194 4.46 15.42 -49.39
N GLY A 195 4.07 14.32 -50.01
CA GLY A 195 5.01 13.42 -50.71
C GLY A 195 4.33 12.36 -51.56
N ASN A 196 5.01 11.88 -52.60
CA ASN A 196 4.61 10.73 -53.42
C ASN A 196 5.87 9.92 -53.76
N ASN A 197 5.78 8.66 -54.19
CA ASN A 197 6.93 7.90 -54.67
C ASN A 197 7.42 8.36 -56.06
N ALA A 198 6.58 9.07 -56.81
CA ALA A 198 6.89 9.61 -58.14
C ALA A 198 7.39 11.08 -58.11
N ASP A 199 7.17 11.79 -57.00
CA ASP A 199 7.42 13.21 -56.81
C ASP A 199 8.23 13.42 -55.52
N GLY A 200 8.94 14.54 -55.33
CA GLY A 200 9.72 14.76 -54.10
C GLY A 200 8.88 14.80 -52.82
N VAL A 201 9.54 14.91 -51.66
CA VAL A 201 8.88 15.09 -50.35
C VAL A 201 9.13 16.50 -49.81
N ASN A 202 8.09 17.16 -49.26
CA ASN A 202 8.21 18.44 -48.56
C ASN A 202 8.00 18.31 -47.05
N PHE A 203 8.93 18.88 -46.27
CA PHE A 203 8.83 19.00 -44.81
C PHE A 203 8.66 20.47 -44.38
N PRO A 204 7.52 20.82 -43.76
CA PRO A 204 7.25 22.17 -43.28
C PRO A 204 7.93 22.42 -41.92
N GLU A 205 8.47 23.61 -41.72
CA GLU A 205 9.12 24.02 -40.48
C GLU A 205 8.67 25.42 -40.06
N PHE A 206 8.19 25.56 -38.83
CA PHE A 206 8.02 26.86 -38.17
C PHE A 206 9.09 26.99 -37.09
N MET A 207 9.90 28.05 -37.18
CA MET A 207 10.97 28.35 -36.24
C MET A 207 10.68 29.70 -35.57
N LEU A 208 10.55 29.70 -34.24
CA LEU A 208 10.57 30.92 -33.43
C LEU A 208 12.00 31.20 -32.99
N ASP A 209 12.69 32.03 -33.77
CA ASP A 209 14.11 32.30 -33.60
C ASP A 209 14.39 33.51 -32.69
N ASN A 210 13.48 34.50 -32.67
CA ASN A 210 13.57 35.67 -31.79
C ASN A 210 12.18 36.30 -31.53
N GLY A 211 12.01 36.88 -30.35
CA GLY A 211 10.83 37.65 -29.93
C GLY A 211 9.63 36.80 -29.51
N ASN A 212 8.42 37.35 -29.68
CA ASN A 212 7.19 36.79 -29.11
C ASN A 212 6.18 36.42 -30.20
N VAL A 213 5.69 35.17 -30.17
CA VAL A 213 4.62 34.70 -31.04
C VAL A 213 3.35 34.46 -30.23
N THR A 214 2.20 34.97 -30.69
CA THR A 214 0.88 34.64 -30.13
C THR A 214 0.04 33.90 -31.15
N ILE A 215 -0.53 32.76 -30.79
CA ILE A 215 -1.42 31.95 -31.64
C ILE A 215 -2.83 31.90 -31.03
N GLY A 216 -3.80 32.45 -31.76
CA GLY A 216 -5.22 32.45 -31.47
C GLY A 216 -5.94 31.15 -31.83
N GLY A 217 -5.50 30.48 -32.90
CA GLY A 217 -5.98 29.17 -33.33
C GLY A 217 -5.14 28.02 -32.77
N ARG A 218 -4.97 26.97 -33.57
CA ARG A 218 -4.28 25.73 -33.21
C ARG A 218 -3.00 25.56 -34.02
N ILE A 219 -2.01 24.88 -33.46
CA ILE A 219 -0.90 24.28 -34.20
C ILE A 219 -1.42 22.96 -34.78
N ILE A 220 -1.42 22.85 -36.10
CA ILE A 220 -2.00 21.73 -36.84
C ILE A 220 -0.92 21.08 -37.69
N THR A 221 -0.57 19.84 -37.34
CA THR A 221 0.33 18.97 -38.10
C THR A 221 -0.48 18.07 -39.03
N GLN A 222 -0.21 18.08 -40.34
CA GLN A 222 -0.94 17.29 -41.34
C GLN A 222 -0.01 16.69 -42.39
N ASN A 223 -0.31 15.45 -42.81
CA ASN A 223 0.30 14.81 -43.96
C ASN A 223 -0.75 14.73 -45.08
N THR A 224 -0.52 15.40 -46.20
CA THR A 224 -1.42 15.41 -47.36
C THR A 224 -0.78 14.67 -48.54
N ASN A 225 -1.59 13.94 -49.32
CA ASN A 225 -1.19 13.02 -50.41
C ASN A 225 -0.22 11.89 -50.00
N THR A 226 -0.74 10.65 -49.98
CA THR A 226 -0.05 9.33 -49.97
C THR A 226 1.32 9.18 -49.27
N PHE A 227 1.30 9.19 -47.93
CA PHE A 227 2.29 8.47 -47.11
C PHE A 227 1.82 7.03 -46.72
N SER A 228 0.82 6.48 -47.41
CA SER A 228 0.22 5.19 -47.08
C SER A 228 0.88 4.03 -47.85
N GLY A 229 1.96 3.46 -47.30
CA GLY A 229 2.56 2.24 -47.84
C GLY A 229 3.85 1.84 -47.11
N THR A 230 4.12 0.54 -47.04
CA THR A 230 5.18 -0.19 -46.28
C THR A 230 6.64 0.15 -46.62
N GLN A 231 6.94 1.35 -47.13
CA GLN A 231 8.30 1.80 -47.48
C GLN A 231 8.65 3.15 -46.85
N ALA A 232 8.48 3.28 -45.54
CA ALA A 232 9.15 4.32 -44.77
C ALA A 232 10.62 3.90 -44.60
N SER A 233 11.54 4.53 -45.34
CA SER A 233 12.97 4.34 -45.10
C SER A 233 13.32 4.74 -43.65
N PRO A 234 13.97 3.86 -42.86
CA PRO A 234 14.29 4.10 -41.44
C PRO A 234 15.43 5.11 -41.22
N THR A 235 16.00 5.72 -42.27
CA THR A 235 17.24 6.53 -42.17
C THR A 235 17.05 8.05 -42.31
N VAL A 236 15.83 8.57 -42.55
CA VAL A 236 15.60 10.03 -42.62
C VAL A 236 14.80 10.51 -41.42
N ALA A 237 15.52 10.96 -40.39
CA ALA A 237 14.94 11.60 -39.22
C ALA A 237 14.56 13.07 -39.52
N ILE A 238 13.36 13.44 -39.07
CA ILE A 238 12.66 14.74 -39.14
C ILE A 238 11.78 14.93 -40.40
N ARG A 239 10.46 14.94 -40.17
CA ARG A 239 9.43 15.23 -41.19
C ARG A 239 8.38 16.18 -40.62
N GLY A 240 8.53 17.51 -40.73
CA GLY A 240 7.60 18.50 -40.16
C GLY A 240 7.98 18.93 -38.73
N LEU A 241 8.24 20.22 -38.50
CA LEU A 241 8.79 20.69 -37.22
C LEU A 241 8.20 22.05 -36.82
N PHE A 242 7.61 22.14 -35.63
CA PHE A 242 7.40 23.42 -34.95
C PHE A 242 8.45 23.52 -33.85
N GLN A 243 9.30 24.54 -33.82
CA GLN A 243 10.36 24.64 -32.82
C GLN A 243 10.51 26.08 -32.31
N LEU A 244 10.86 26.19 -31.03
CA LEU A 244 11.37 27.41 -30.41
C LEU A 244 12.90 27.33 -30.44
N ASP A 245 13.54 27.88 -31.48
CA ASP A 245 14.99 27.76 -31.72
C ASP A 245 15.69 29.07 -31.38
N ASN A 246 16.11 29.24 -30.14
CA ASN A 246 16.67 30.51 -29.72
C ASN A 246 18.17 30.58 -30.03
N SER A 247 18.58 31.53 -30.88
CA SER A 247 19.99 31.94 -30.97
C SER A 247 20.50 32.28 -29.56
N ALA A 248 21.71 31.88 -29.18
CA ALA A 248 22.20 31.82 -27.80
C ALA A 248 22.08 33.09 -26.90
N THR A 249 21.57 34.22 -27.39
CA THR A 249 21.53 35.53 -26.71
C THR A 249 20.13 36.14 -26.51
N ASN A 250 19.05 35.59 -27.06
CA ASN A 250 17.71 36.23 -27.00
C ASN A 250 16.76 35.50 -26.03
N THR A 251 15.57 36.04 -25.75
CA THR A 251 14.50 35.35 -25.00
C THR A 251 13.28 35.22 -25.90
N THR A 252 12.81 34.00 -26.16
CA THR A 252 11.64 33.75 -27.01
C THR A 252 10.43 33.31 -26.18
N SER A 253 9.24 33.79 -26.53
CA SER A 253 7.99 33.34 -25.91
C SER A 253 6.91 32.96 -26.92
N LEU A 254 6.20 31.87 -26.64
CA LEU A 254 5.05 31.40 -27.40
C LEU A 254 3.80 31.48 -26.52
N THR A 255 2.84 32.31 -26.90
CA THR A 255 1.56 32.44 -26.22
C THR A 255 0.46 31.69 -26.99
N LEU A 256 -0.22 30.77 -26.31
CA LEU A 256 -1.31 29.96 -26.84
C LEU A 256 -2.61 30.39 -26.16
N THR A 257 -3.57 30.93 -26.91
CA THR A 257 -4.85 31.41 -26.34
C THR A 257 -6.03 30.51 -26.65
N ASN A 258 -5.86 29.48 -27.48
CA ASN A 258 -6.91 28.51 -27.80
C ASN A 258 -7.03 27.41 -26.73
N ASN A 259 -8.25 26.95 -26.43
CA ASN A 259 -8.50 25.88 -25.46
C ASN A 259 -7.88 24.53 -25.86
N ALA A 260 -7.79 24.25 -27.16
CA ALA A 260 -7.15 23.07 -27.72
C ALA A 260 -6.00 23.50 -28.65
N ALA A 261 -4.96 24.10 -28.08
CA ALA A 261 -3.88 24.75 -28.82
C ALA A 261 -3.12 23.84 -29.80
N ILE A 262 -3.18 22.52 -29.64
CA ILE A 262 -2.59 21.53 -30.54
C ILE A 262 -3.67 20.62 -31.10
N ASN A 263 -3.54 20.24 -32.37
CA ASN A 263 -4.34 19.17 -32.96
C ASN A 263 -3.72 17.81 -32.69
N GLU A 264 -4.37 17.00 -31.85
CA GLU A 264 -3.94 15.65 -31.50
C GLU A 264 -4.75 14.58 -32.26
N PRO A 265 -4.15 13.41 -32.59
CA PRO A 265 -2.74 13.09 -32.41
C PRO A 265 -1.84 13.85 -33.39
N ILE A 266 -0.62 14.19 -32.97
CA ILE A 266 0.41 14.74 -33.89
C ILE A 266 0.63 13.78 -35.07
N ALA A 267 0.56 14.31 -36.29
CA ALA A 267 0.68 13.52 -37.52
C ALA A 267 2.03 12.80 -37.57
N ALA A 268 2.05 11.51 -37.97
CA ALA A 268 3.25 10.69 -38.07
C ALA A 268 4.35 11.37 -38.92
N GLY A 269 5.63 11.25 -38.53
CA GLY A 269 6.72 12.06 -39.09
C GLY A 269 6.97 13.44 -38.43
N GLN A 270 5.94 14.19 -38.01
CA GLN A 270 6.03 15.56 -37.43
C GLN A 270 6.32 15.70 -35.92
N VAL A 271 6.95 16.79 -35.49
CA VAL A 271 7.32 17.09 -34.09
C VAL A 271 6.94 18.53 -33.73
N ILE A 272 6.47 18.74 -32.50
CA ILE A 272 6.32 20.06 -31.87
C ILE A 272 7.33 20.13 -30.73
N ASP A 273 8.32 20.99 -30.83
CA ASP A 273 9.40 21.13 -29.87
C ASP A 273 9.28 22.46 -29.13
N PHE A 274 8.86 22.40 -27.88
CA PHE A 274 8.79 23.54 -26.96
C PHE A 274 10.06 23.74 -26.15
N THR A 275 11.14 23.05 -26.53
CA THR A 275 12.47 23.21 -25.94
C THR A 275 13.41 23.84 -26.95
N ASN A 276 14.37 24.60 -26.45
CA ASN A 276 15.52 24.96 -27.25
C ASN A 276 16.57 23.84 -27.14
N ASN A 277 16.93 23.23 -28.27
CA ASN A 277 17.97 22.18 -28.34
C ASN A 277 19.41 22.72 -28.07
N GLY A 278 19.57 23.80 -27.30
CA GLY A 278 20.80 24.61 -27.12
C GLY A 278 21.03 25.12 -25.68
N THR A 279 21.76 26.24 -25.52
CA THR A 279 22.20 26.80 -24.21
C THR A 279 21.31 27.90 -23.62
N SER A 280 20.23 28.30 -24.30
CA SER A 280 19.33 29.38 -23.86
C SER A 280 17.90 28.87 -23.67
N SER A 281 17.07 29.54 -22.86
CA SER A 281 15.73 29.04 -22.47
C SER A 281 14.58 29.79 -23.14
N CYS A 282 13.56 29.09 -23.63
CA CYS A 282 12.31 29.68 -24.12
C CYS A 282 11.15 29.56 -23.10
N THR A 283 10.05 30.29 -23.31
CA THR A 283 8.85 30.21 -22.44
C THR A 283 7.58 29.96 -23.25
N VAL A 284 6.83 28.92 -22.88
CA VAL A 284 5.47 28.70 -23.40
C VAL A 284 4.44 29.21 -22.40
N ILE A 285 3.46 29.96 -22.89
CA ILE A 285 2.42 30.62 -22.10
C ILE A 285 1.04 30.12 -22.55
N TYR A 286 0.33 29.42 -21.68
CA TYR A 286 -1.08 29.06 -21.89
C TYR A 286 -1.96 30.15 -21.27
N ALA A 287 -2.62 30.96 -22.11
CA ALA A 287 -3.28 32.22 -21.71
C ALA A 287 -4.75 32.34 -22.15
N SER A 288 -5.45 31.23 -22.35
CA SER A 288 -6.88 31.28 -22.72
C SER A 288 -7.71 32.08 -21.70
N THR A 289 -8.70 32.82 -22.21
CA THR A 289 -9.56 33.70 -21.43
C THR A 289 -10.93 33.10 -21.10
N THR A 290 -11.31 31.97 -21.69
CA THR A 290 -12.64 31.36 -21.47
C THR A 290 -12.58 29.83 -21.50
N GLY A 291 -13.48 29.18 -20.76
CA GLY A 291 -13.60 27.72 -20.75
C GLY A 291 -12.44 27.01 -20.04
N SER A 292 -11.97 25.91 -20.62
CA SER A 292 -10.90 25.07 -20.09
C SER A 292 -9.85 24.82 -21.17
N GLN A 293 -8.59 25.13 -20.88
CA GLN A 293 -7.48 24.99 -21.80
C GLN A 293 -6.61 23.78 -21.43
N THR A 294 -6.35 22.94 -22.43
CA THR A 294 -5.49 21.75 -22.28
C THR A 294 -4.03 22.17 -22.27
N VAL A 295 -3.29 21.75 -21.24
CA VAL A 295 -1.83 21.87 -21.15
C VAL A 295 -1.26 20.51 -21.52
N TYR A 296 -0.52 20.44 -22.62
CA TYR A 296 -0.09 19.18 -23.20
C TYR A 296 1.12 18.63 -22.44
N SER A 297 1.15 17.31 -22.25
CA SER A 297 2.24 16.55 -21.63
C SER A 297 2.86 15.59 -22.65
N GLY A 298 4.02 14.99 -22.38
CA GLY A 298 4.85 14.23 -23.34
C GLY A 298 4.27 12.90 -23.87
N VAL A 299 2.95 12.76 -23.87
CA VAL A 299 2.18 11.54 -24.14
C VAL A 299 2.16 11.18 -25.62
N THR A 300 2.31 12.15 -26.52
CA THR A 300 2.66 11.87 -27.90
C THR A 300 4.18 11.92 -27.99
N ALA A 301 4.81 10.91 -28.59
CA ALA A 301 6.27 10.73 -28.69
C ALA A 301 7.03 11.85 -29.44
N ARG A 302 6.42 13.03 -29.57
CA ARG A 302 6.64 14.06 -30.58
C ARG A 302 6.30 15.47 -30.05
N ILE A 303 6.01 15.64 -28.76
CA ILE A 303 6.11 16.94 -28.06
C ILE A 303 7.41 16.96 -27.23
N GLY A 304 8.34 17.84 -27.59
CA GLY A 304 9.69 17.92 -27.04
C GLY A 304 10.66 16.94 -27.71
N ARG A 305 11.90 17.37 -27.96
CA ARG A 305 12.93 16.55 -28.67
C ARG A 305 14.00 15.99 -27.74
N ALA A 306 14.17 16.53 -26.53
CA ALA A 306 15.15 16.07 -25.55
C ALA A 306 14.66 16.30 -24.10
N ASN A 307 14.60 15.22 -23.30
CA ASN A 307 14.45 15.14 -21.83
C ASN A 307 13.27 15.86 -21.12
N PHE A 308 12.74 16.96 -21.65
CA PHE A 308 11.66 17.77 -21.08
C PHE A 308 10.61 18.13 -22.14
N THR A 309 9.37 18.43 -21.70
CA THR A 309 8.29 18.92 -22.57
C THR A 309 8.43 20.42 -22.82
N TYR A 310 8.90 21.19 -21.84
CA TYR A 310 9.06 22.66 -21.92
C TYR A 310 10.38 23.10 -21.28
N ASP A 311 11.00 24.16 -21.80
CA ASP A 311 12.07 24.87 -21.07
C ASP A 311 11.47 25.64 -19.89
N ASN A 312 10.60 26.63 -20.14
CA ASN A 312 9.79 27.27 -19.10
C ASN A 312 8.32 27.21 -19.47
N LEU A 313 7.45 27.10 -18.46
CA LEU A 313 6.01 27.00 -18.64
C LEU A 313 5.29 28.03 -17.75
N THR A 314 4.45 28.84 -18.38
CA THR A 314 3.55 29.76 -17.69
C THR A 314 2.10 29.40 -17.98
N LEU A 315 1.33 29.15 -16.92
CA LEU A 315 -0.10 28.93 -16.96
C LEU A 315 -0.79 30.20 -16.44
N THR A 316 -1.52 30.89 -17.31
CA THR A 316 -2.13 32.20 -17.01
C THR A 316 -3.49 32.40 -17.69
N GLY A 317 -4.10 33.58 -17.51
CA GLY A 317 -5.45 33.86 -17.98
C GLY A 317 -6.54 33.18 -17.12
N PRO A 318 -7.79 33.67 -17.18
CA PRO A 318 -8.86 33.25 -16.27
C PRO A 318 -9.42 31.85 -16.53
N SER A 319 -9.14 31.22 -17.68
CA SER A 319 -9.63 29.86 -17.95
C SER A 319 -8.94 28.80 -17.08
N THR A 320 -9.65 27.71 -16.78
CA THR A 320 -9.07 26.56 -16.11
C THR A 320 -8.01 25.92 -17.00
N LYS A 321 -6.84 25.58 -16.45
CA LYS A 321 -5.77 24.84 -17.12
C LYS A 321 -5.85 23.39 -16.70
N VAL A 322 -5.97 22.47 -17.66
CA VAL A 322 -6.06 21.04 -17.40
C VAL A 322 -4.83 20.37 -17.97
N VAL A 323 -3.96 19.86 -17.10
CA VAL A 323 -2.75 19.14 -17.51
C VAL A 323 -3.15 17.79 -18.05
N GLN A 324 -2.89 17.56 -19.32
CA GLN A 324 -3.28 16.34 -20.02
C GLN A 324 -2.75 15.09 -19.32
N GLY A 325 -3.60 14.07 -19.26
CA GLY A 325 -3.26 12.76 -18.71
C GLY A 325 -2.50 11.89 -19.69
N ASN A 326 -1.74 10.95 -19.13
CA ASN A 326 -0.99 9.98 -19.91
C ASN A 326 -1.90 8.86 -20.45
N TYR A 327 -1.99 8.73 -21.77
CA TYR A 327 -2.81 7.74 -22.45
C TYR A 327 -2.21 6.32 -22.40
N THR A 328 -0.96 6.17 -21.93
CA THR A 328 -0.28 4.87 -21.80
C THR A 328 0.62 4.80 -20.56
N THR A 329 0.45 3.78 -19.72
CA THR A 329 1.33 3.49 -18.57
C THR A 329 2.82 3.49 -18.97
N GLY A 330 3.66 4.28 -18.29
CA GLY A 330 5.13 4.28 -18.49
C GLY A 330 5.72 5.48 -19.25
N THR A 331 4.89 6.33 -19.85
CA THR A 331 5.38 7.60 -20.47
C THR A 331 5.63 8.68 -19.40
N PRO A 332 6.68 9.50 -19.53
CA PRO A 332 6.88 10.66 -18.65
C PRO A 332 5.66 11.59 -18.68
N GLY A 333 5.29 12.15 -17.52
CA GLY A 333 4.18 13.09 -17.41
C GLY A 333 4.53 14.48 -17.94
N LEU A 334 4.04 15.53 -17.28
CA LEU A 334 4.45 16.90 -17.61
C LEU A 334 5.89 17.12 -17.11
N THR A 335 6.82 17.50 -17.99
CA THR A 335 8.21 17.77 -17.62
C THR A 335 8.63 19.18 -18.05
N VAL A 336 9.19 19.95 -17.11
CA VAL A 336 9.64 21.34 -17.30
C VAL A 336 11.11 21.43 -16.91
N GLY A 337 11.98 21.77 -17.85
CA GLY A 337 13.44 21.85 -17.63
C GLY A 337 13.90 23.07 -16.81
N GLY A 338 13.07 24.11 -16.76
CA GLY A 338 13.28 25.37 -16.04
C GLY A 338 12.12 25.66 -15.11
N ASN A 339 11.58 26.89 -15.15
CA ASN A 339 10.58 27.34 -14.19
C ASN A 339 9.14 27.05 -14.62
N LEU A 340 8.31 26.71 -13.65
CA LEU A 340 6.86 26.63 -13.76
C LEU A 340 6.21 27.82 -13.01
N LEU A 341 5.39 28.61 -13.72
CA LEU A 341 4.57 29.66 -13.13
C LEU A 341 3.10 29.32 -13.32
N THR A 342 2.33 29.23 -12.23
CA THR A 342 0.89 29.01 -12.25
C THR A 342 0.15 30.20 -11.65
N GLN A 343 -0.64 30.91 -12.45
CA GLN A 343 -1.36 32.12 -12.06
C GLN A 343 -2.69 32.26 -12.81
N GLY A 344 -3.57 33.16 -12.37
CA GLY A 344 -4.86 33.38 -13.02
C GLY A 344 -5.90 32.30 -12.65
N GLY A 345 -6.45 31.61 -13.65
CA GLY A 345 -7.46 30.57 -13.48
C GLY A 345 -6.95 29.33 -12.73
N ALA A 346 -7.88 28.43 -12.39
CA ALA A 346 -7.54 27.19 -11.68
C ALA A 346 -6.62 26.28 -12.52
N VAL A 347 -5.71 25.56 -11.87
CA VAL A 347 -4.80 24.59 -12.51
C VAL A 347 -5.11 23.19 -12.00
N ASN A 348 -5.63 22.36 -12.89
CA ASN A 348 -5.99 20.98 -12.62
C ASN A 348 -4.88 20.04 -13.11
N MET A 349 -4.14 19.46 -12.16
CA MET A 349 -3.16 18.40 -12.41
C MET A 349 -3.73 17.00 -12.13
N LEU A 350 -5.03 16.87 -11.82
CA LEU A 350 -5.69 15.59 -11.47
C LEU A 350 -5.63 14.57 -12.60
N THR A 351 -5.76 15.05 -13.83
CA THR A 351 -5.74 14.22 -15.03
C THR A 351 -4.34 13.68 -15.34
N ASN A 352 -3.28 14.29 -14.79
CA ASN A 352 -1.92 13.79 -14.93
C ASN A 352 -1.66 12.67 -13.89
N GLY A 353 -1.83 11.42 -14.33
CA GLY A 353 -1.58 10.23 -13.50
C GLY A 353 -0.11 9.78 -13.44
N SER A 354 0.78 10.42 -14.20
CA SER A 354 2.24 10.20 -14.19
C SER A 354 2.93 11.22 -13.27
N GLN A 355 4.24 11.09 -13.09
CA GLN A 355 5.05 12.11 -12.41
C GLN A 355 5.09 13.42 -13.22
N ILE A 356 4.87 14.55 -12.54
CA ILE A 356 5.17 15.90 -13.02
C ILE A 356 6.57 16.28 -12.51
N GLN A 357 7.46 16.70 -13.40
CA GLN A 357 8.83 17.09 -13.04
C GLN A 357 9.08 18.56 -13.39
N VAL A 358 9.65 19.31 -12.45
CA VAL A 358 10.07 20.70 -12.61
C VAL A 358 11.54 20.80 -12.16
N ALA A 359 12.46 20.91 -13.12
CA ALA A 359 13.88 20.98 -12.81
C ALA A 359 14.32 22.36 -12.27
N GLY A 360 13.55 23.42 -12.54
CA GLY A 360 13.70 24.74 -11.91
C GLY A 360 12.71 24.98 -10.78
N ASN A 361 12.26 26.22 -10.64
CA ASN A 361 11.38 26.64 -9.55
C ASN A 361 9.90 26.55 -9.93
N TRP A 362 9.04 26.28 -8.95
CA TRP A 362 7.59 26.42 -9.11
C TRP A 362 7.05 27.58 -8.26
N THR A 363 6.50 28.59 -8.93
CA THR A 363 5.73 29.68 -8.30
C THR A 363 4.25 29.49 -8.57
N ASN A 364 3.46 29.26 -7.52
CA ASN A 364 2.02 29.05 -7.58
C ASN A 364 1.22 30.19 -6.95
N SER A 365 0.57 30.98 -7.80
CA SER A 365 -0.41 32.00 -7.42
C SER A 365 -1.84 31.63 -7.83
N ALA A 366 -2.04 30.46 -8.44
CA ALA A 366 -3.34 29.93 -8.85
C ALA A 366 -3.94 28.97 -7.80
N ALA A 367 -5.21 28.58 -8.01
CA ALA A 367 -5.79 27.44 -7.33
C ALA A 367 -5.39 26.14 -8.04
N THR A 368 -4.40 25.43 -7.49
CA THR A 368 -3.82 24.22 -8.10
C THR A 368 -4.19 22.95 -7.34
N THR A 369 -4.60 21.90 -8.06
CA THR A 369 -4.97 20.59 -7.49
C THR A 369 -4.13 19.46 -8.07
N GLN A 370 -3.46 18.67 -7.22
CA GLN A 370 -2.69 17.47 -7.59
C GLN A 370 -3.57 16.21 -7.58
N GLY A 371 -3.34 15.32 -8.54
CA GLY A 371 -3.99 14.00 -8.64
C GLY A 371 -3.24 12.87 -7.93
N ALA A 372 -3.21 11.71 -8.59
CA ALA A 372 -2.49 10.54 -8.12
C ALA A 372 -1.01 10.51 -8.51
N GLY A 373 -0.60 11.35 -9.48
CA GLY A 373 0.79 11.48 -9.92
C GLY A 373 1.64 12.30 -8.96
N ASP A 374 2.89 11.88 -8.78
CA ASP A 374 3.90 12.61 -7.99
C ASP A 374 4.23 13.96 -8.66
N ILE A 375 4.52 14.98 -7.86
CA ILE A 375 5.10 16.24 -8.33
C ILE A 375 6.49 16.35 -7.76
N ASP A 376 7.49 16.52 -8.62
CA ASP A 376 8.90 16.60 -8.26
C ASP A 376 9.51 17.94 -8.70
N ILE A 377 10.07 18.68 -7.75
CA ILE A 377 10.58 20.05 -7.93
C ILE A 377 12.03 20.09 -7.45
N ASN A 378 12.97 20.21 -8.38
CA ASN A 378 14.39 20.33 -8.05
C ASN A 378 14.76 21.74 -7.52
N GLY A 379 13.98 22.76 -7.87
CA GLY A 379 14.12 24.13 -7.37
C GLY A 379 13.24 24.44 -6.16
N PHE A 380 12.99 25.74 -5.90
CA PHE A 380 12.11 26.15 -4.80
C PHE A 380 10.62 26.02 -5.17
N LEU A 381 9.79 25.84 -4.14
CA LEU A 381 8.33 25.94 -4.23
C LEU A 381 7.86 27.18 -3.45
N SER A 382 7.24 28.14 -4.15
CA SER A 382 6.58 29.30 -3.54
C SER A 382 5.10 29.29 -3.90
N THR A 383 4.21 29.26 -2.91
CA THR A 383 2.76 29.27 -3.12
C THR A 383 2.10 30.45 -2.42
N SER A 384 1.53 31.37 -3.20
CA SER A 384 0.64 32.44 -2.71
C SER A 384 -0.83 32.16 -3.01
N GLY A 385 -1.12 31.23 -3.93
CA GLY A 385 -2.46 30.73 -4.23
C GLY A 385 -2.86 29.54 -3.34
N THR A 386 -3.77 28.71 -3.86
CA THR A 386 -4.17 27.45 -3.20
C THR A 386 -3.38 26.29 -3.80
N LEU A 387 -2.82 25.44 -2.95
CA LEU A 387 -2.23 24.16 -3.34
C LEU A 387 -2.94 23.03 -2.59
N THR A 388 -3.72 22.24 -3.33
CA THR A 388 -4.43 21.08 -2.81
C THR A 388 -3.77 19.80 -3.31
N LEU A 389 -3.17 19.04 -2.40
CA LEU A 389 -2.46 17.81 -2.72
C LEU A 389 -3.40 16.60 -2.82
N GLY A 390 -2.98 15.61 -3.60
CA GLY A 390 -3.76 14.41 -3.90
C GLY A 390 -3.17 13.14 -3.29
N ALA A 391 -3.18 12.04 -4.05
CA ALA A 391 -2.58 10.78 -3.61
C ALA A 391 -1.09 10.67 -3.96
N GLY A 392 -0.61 11.43 -4.95
CA GLY A 392 0.80 11.51 -5.30
C GLY A 392 1.62 12.23 -4.24
N ASN A 393 2.92 11.94 -4.19
CA ASN A 393 3.88 12.63 -3.35
C ASN A 393 4.25 14.00 -3.93
N LEU A 394 4.73 14.90 -3.08
CA LEU A 394 5.29 16.20 -3.47
C LEU A 394 6.74 16.25 -3.02
N TYR A 395 7.69 16.26 -3.95
CA TYR A 395 9.12 16.43 -3.67
C TYR A 395 9.53 17.87 -3.89
N VAL A 396 10.31 18.42 -2.96
CA VAL A 396 10.83 19.78 -3.00
C VAL A 396 12.28 19.74 -2.57
N ALA A 397 13.20 19.99 -3.50
CA ALA A 397 14.63 20.01 -3.22
C ALA A 397 15.15 21.42 -2.86
N GLY A 398 14.50 22.48 -3.35
CA GLY A 398 14.81 23.86 -2.98
C GLY A 398 14.06 24.35 -1.73
N ASN A 399 14.05 25.67 -1.52
CA ASN A 399 13.32 26.27 -0.40
C ASN A 399 11.79 26.15 -0.57
N TYR A 400 11.07 26.22 0.54
CA TYR A 400 9.62 26.19 0.56
C TYR A 400 9.07 27.49 1.15
N THR A 401 8.08 28.08 0.48
CA THR A 401 7.35 29.23 1.00
C THR A 401 5.85 29.07 0.76
N ASN A 402 5.06 29.10 1.83
CA ASN A 402 3.60 29.15 1.77
C ASN A 402 3.12 30.50 2.28
N SER A 403 2.55 31.31 1.40
CA SER A 403 1.84 32.55 1.73
C SER A 403 0.33 32.46 1.40
N GLY A 404 -0.15 31.28 1.02
CA GLY A 404 -1.52 31.04 0.58
C GLY A 404 -2.23 29.97 1.40
N THR A 405 -3.02 29.13 0.74
CA THR A 405 -3.74 28.01 1.35
C THR A 405 -3.11 26.68 0.93
N PHE A 406 -2.72 25.87 1.91
CA PHE A 406 -2.19 24.53 1.69
C PHE A 406 -3.18 23.48 2.22
N THR A 407 -3.62 22.56 1.37
CA THR A 407 -4.49 21.44 1.76
C THR A 407 -3.75 20.14 1.49
N TYR A 408 -3.47 19.37 2.54
CA TYR A 408 -2.79 18.08 2.41
C TYR A 408 -3.68 17.03 1.73
N GLY A 409 -3.01 16.11 1.02
CA GLY A 409 -3.62 14.93 0.43
C GLY A 409 -3.30 13.66 1.22
N THR A 410 -3.39 12.51 0.56
CA THR A 410 -2.97 11.22 1.15
C THR A 410 -1.49 10.91 0.93
N GLY A 411 -0.86 11.52 -0.09
CA GLY A 411 0.57 11.41 -0.37
C GLY A 411 1.47 12.11 0.65
N THR A 412 2.78 11.94 0.49
CA THR A 412 3.81 12.49 1.39
C THR A 412 4.42 13.75 0.80
N VAL A 413 4.61 14.79 1.63
CA VAL A 413 5.47 15.93 1.29
C VAL A 413 6.90 15.59 1.68
N ILE A 414 7.82 15.67 0.73
CA ILE A 414 9.20 15.20 0.86
C ILE A 414 10.12 16.39 0.61
N TYR A 415 10.89 16.76 1.62
CA TYR A 415 11.93 17.77 1.53
C TYR A 415 13.28 17.05 1.39
N ASP A 416 13.82 17.01 0.17
CA ASP A 416 14.94 16.17 -0.24
C ASP A 416 16.21 16.94 -0.66
N GLY A 417 16.19 18.27 -0.54
CA GLY A 417 17.39 19.09 -0.67
C GLY A 417 18.41 18.82 0.44
N THR A 418 19.64 19.33 0.34
CA THR A 418 20.64 19.20 1.43
C THR A 418 20.47 20.28 2.51
N ALA A 419 20.26 21.53 2.09
CA ALA A 419 19.98 22.66 2.96
C ALA A 419 18.73 23.39 2.47
N GLN A 420 17.74 23.55 3.34
CA GLN A 420 16.45 24.14 2.96
C GLN A 420 15.92 25.07 4.04
N THR A 421 15.30 26.15 3.61
CA THR A 421 14.52 27.07 4.44
C THR A 421 13.04 26.91 4.10
N LEU A 422 12.24 26.64 5.13
CA LEU A 422 10.80 26.46 5.04
C LEU A 422 10.12 27.61 5.77
N LEU A 423 9.30 28.35 5.03
CA LEU A 423 8.61 29.55 5.52
C LEU A 423 7.11 29.42 5.31
N ASP A 424 6.32 29.66 6.36
CA ASP A 424 4.88 29.81 6.25
C ASP A 424 4.48 31.24 6.70
N ASN A 425 4.06 32.05 5.74
CA ASN A 425 3.51 33.40 5.94
C ASN A 425 2.00 33.44 5.66
N GLY A 426 1.37 32.28 5.49
CA GLY A 426 -0.05 32.13 5.14
C GLY A 426 -0.91 31.62 6.32
N ASN A 427 -1.88 30.77 5.99
CA ASN A 427 -2.82 30.19 6.96
C ASN A 427 -2.28 28.96 7.71
N GLY A 428 -1.00 28.64 7.57
CA GLY A 428 -0.39 27.42 8.08
C GLY A 428 -0.20 26.34 7.02
N THR A 429 0.88 25.56 7.16
CA THR A 429 1.13 24.36 6.38
C THR A 429 0.91 23.13 7.27
N THR A 430 -0.24 22.48 7.11
CA THR A 430 -0.51 21.20 7.78
C THR A 430 -0.23 20.05 6.82
N TYR A 431 0.66 19.14 7.19
CA TYR A 431 0.97 17.92 6.45
C TYR A 431 0.11 16.77 6.94
N ARG A 432 -0.28 15.86 6.03
CA ARG A 432 -0.64 14.51 6.45
C ARG A 432 0.63 13.74 6.75
N ASN A 433 1.44 13.46 5.75
CA ASN A 433 2.74 12.83 5.93
C ASN A 433 3.83 13.78 5.46
N VAL A 434 4.94 13.85 6.20
CA VAL A 434 6.11 14.65 5.82
C VAL A 434 7.39 13.86 6.03
N ASN A 435 8.33 13.93 5.09
CA ASN A 435 9.64 13.29 5.16
C ASN A 435 10.75 14.31 4.92
N PHE A 436 11.78 14.28 5.77
CA PHE A 436 13.00 15.08 5.62
C PHE A 436 14.18 14.18 5.23
N THR A 437 14.61 14.29 3.98
CA THR A 437 15.65 13.45 3.38
C THR A 437 16.75 14.28 2.70
N GLY A 438 17.68 13.65 1.98
CA GLY A 438 18.79 14.32 1.30
C GLY A 438 19.96 14.73 2.21
N GLY A 439 19.88 14.43 3.52
CA GLY A 439 20.89 14.82 4.52
C GLY A 439 20.90 16.33 4.79
N GLY A 440 21.77 16.79 5.68
CA GLY A 440 21.92 18.23 6.01
C GLY A 440 20.71 18.84 6.74
N THR A 441 20.71 20.17 6.90
CA THR A 441 19.76 20.88 7.77
C THR A 441 18.61 21.52 6.99
N LYS A 442 17.37 21.18 7.36
CA LYS A 442 16.14 21.85 6.92
C LYS A 442 15.63 22.70 8.07
N THR A 443 15.40 23.98 7.83
CA THR A 443 15.02 24.93 8.88
C THR A 443 13.61 25.44 8.62
N MET A 444 12.68 25.14 9.51
CA MET A 444 11.38 25.82 9.58
C MET A 444 11.60 27.20 10.19
N SER A 445 11.93 28.19 9.36
CA SER A 445 12.45 29.48 9.80
C SER A 445 11.43 30.31 10.56
N ALA A 446 10.18 30.33 10.08
CA ALA A 446 9.05 31.03 10.68
C ALA A 446 7.73 30.49 10.14
N GLY A 447 6.62 30.79 10.81
CA GLY A 447 5.27 30.39 10.40
C GLY A 447 4.67 29.27 11.23
N ASN A 448 3.52 28.77 10.77
CA ASN A 448 2.77 27.71 11.44
C ASN A 448 2.81 26.43 10.63
N PHE A 449 3.57 25.45 11.10
CA PHE A 449 3.64 24.12 10.53
C PHE A 449 2.92 23.12 11.44
N ALA A 450 2.30 22.10 10.85
CA ALA A 450 1.67 21.05 11.63
C ALA A 450 1.70 19.69 10.92
N VAL A 451 1.63 18.61 11.70
CA VAL A 451 1.29 17.28 11.19
C VAL A 451 -0.09 16.92 11.71
N ALA A 452 -0.98 16.52 10.80
CA ALA A 452 -2.37 16.19 11.08
C ALA A 452 -2.47 14.99 12.05
N PRO A 453 -3.60 14.79 12.76
CA PRO A 453 -3.74 13.72 13.75
C PRO A 453 -3.51 12.29 13.22
N VAL A 454 -3.71 12.05 11.92
CA VAL A 454 -3.47 10.74 11.26
C VAL A 454 -2.10 10.67 10.59
N GLY A 455 -1.29 11.70 10.78
CA GLY A 455 -0.09 11.96 10.03
C GLY A 455 1.19 11.43 10.68
N ILE A 456 2.19 11.16 9.83
CA ILE A 456 3.50 10.66 10.24
C ILE A 456 4.60 11.63 9.75
N LEU A 457 5.49 12.00 10.66
CA LEU A 457 6.75 12.67 10.35
C LEU A 457 7.88 11.65 10.29
N THR A 458 8.64 11.65 9.21
CA THR A 458 9.77 10.74 8.97
C THR A 458 11.07 11.53 8.77
N MET A 459 12.18 10.98 9.27
CA MET A 459 13.53 11.53 9.08
C MET A 459 14.40 10.45 8.40
N SER A 460 15.03 10.77 7.28
CA SER A 460 16.08 9.90 6.71
C SER A 460 17.42 10.08 7.44
N SER A 461 18.39 9.22 7.13
CA SER A 461 19.75 9.28 7.68
C SER A 461 20.45 10.62 7.41
N SER A 462 21.19 11.12 8.40
CA SER A 462 21.99 12.35 8.31
C SER A 462 21.19 13.64 8.06
N SER A 463 19.87 13.61 8.30
CA SER A 463 18.99 14.78 8.15
C SER A 463 18.75 15.46 9.50
N VAL A 464 18.79 16.80 9.50
CA VAL A 464 18.42 17.62 10.66
C VAL A 464 17.20 18.46 10.30
N LEU A 465 16.16 18.40 11.14
CA LEU A 465 15.07 19.38 11.11
C LEU A 465 15.29 20.38 12.25
N ASN A 466 15.48 21.64 11.91
CA ASN A 466 15.60 22.74 12.85
C ASN A 466 14.29 23.54 12.90
N VAL A 467 13.64 23.54 14.05
CA VAL A 467 12.35 24.19 14.28
C VAL A 467 12.57 25.51 15.01
N THR A 468 12.58 26.61 14.27
CA THR A 468 12.61 27.97 14.85
C THR A 468 11.24 28.65 14.81
N GLY A 469 10.37 28.25 13.87
CA GLY A 469 8.95 28.61 13.81
C GLY A 469 8.05 27.73 14.71
N ASN A 470 6.72 27.89 14.59
CA ASN A 470 5.77 27.06 15.32
C ASN A 470 5.56 25.74 14.59
N PHE A 471 5.90 24.61 15.21
CA PHE A 471 5.62 23.29 14.66
C PHE A 471 4.78 22.44 15.61
N THR A 472 3.65 21.90 15.13
CA THR A 472 2.67 21.19 15.97
C THR A 472 2.36 19.79 15.48
N LEU A 473 2.55 18.79 16.33
CA LEU A 473 2.03 17.44 16.16
C LEU A 473 0.60 17.41 16.73
N GLN A 474 -0.40 17.34 15.86
CA GLN A 474 -1.81 17.51 16.25
C GLN A 474 -2.43 16.24 16.84
N SER A 475 -3.46 16.41 17.67
CA SER A 475 -4.26 15.31 18.22
C SER A 475 -5.75 15.57 18.05
N SER A 476 -6.50 14.50 17.81
CA SER A 476 -7.97 14.49 17.79
C SER A 476 -8.53 13.46 18.76
N THR A 477 -9.85 13.28 18.80
CA THR A 477 -10.52 12.19 19.53
C THR A 477 -10.23 10.81 18.95
N THR A 478 -9.70 10.72 17.72
CA THR A 478 -9.52 9.46 16.97
C THR A 478 -8.07 9.07 16.77
N SER A 479 -7.15 10.03 16.64
CA SER A 479 -5.72 9.74 16.43
C SER A 479 -4.83 10.89 16.94
N THR A 480 -3.52 10.62 17.02
CA THR A 480 -2.50 11.64 17.28
C THR A 480 -1.35 11.49 16.30
N ALA A 481 -0.86 12.62 15.79
CA ALA A 481 0.31 12.68 14.92
C ALA A 481 1.51 11.98 15.57
N SER A 482 2.32 11.30 14.77
CA SER A 482 3.45 10.50 15.25
C SER A 482 4.75 10.82 14.53
N VAL A 483 5.85 10.75 15.26
CA VAL A 483 7.22 10.85 14.72
C VAL A 483 7.79 9.44 14.61
N ASP A 484 8.18 9.03 13.42
CA ASP A 484 8.79 7.72 13.20
C ASP A 484 10.15 7.58 13.90
N ALA A 485 10.74 6.39 13.82
CA ALA A 485 12.09 6.16 14.30
C ALA A 485 13.05 7.16 13.66
N ILE A 486 13.78 7.93 14.49
CA ILE A 486 14.78 8.88 14.03
C ILE A 486 16.11 8.14 13.92
N PRO A 487 16.69 7.99 12.71
CA PRO A 487 17.95 7.28 12.53
C PRO A 487 19.08 7.90 13.35
N THR A 488 20.08 7.09 13.71
CA THR A 488 21.32 7.61 14.31
C THR A 488 21.99 8.61 13.37
N GLY A 489 22.43 9.75 13.88
CA GLY A 489 22.98 10.85 13.08
C GLY A 489 21.94 11.84 12.53
N SER A 490 20.65 11.56 12.71
CA SER A 490 19.54 12.48 12.41
C SER A 490 18.94 13.06 13.69
N SER A 491 18.35 14.25 13.60
CA SER A 491 17.74 14.90 14.76
C SER A 491 16.68 15.91 14.39
N ILE A 492 15.68 16.05 15.25
CA ILE A 492 14.79 17.21 15.26
C ILE A 492 15.24 18.09 16.42
N THR A 493 15.42 19.38 16.14
CA THR A 493 15.96 20.38 17.07
C THR A 493 15.02 21.56 17.15
N GLY A 494 15.00 22.25 18.29
CA GLY A 494 14.06 23.33 18.55
C GLY A 494 12.75 22.84 19.17
N ASN A 495 11.91 23.81 19.56
CA ASN A 495 10.69 23.51 20.31
C ASN A 495 9.57 23.02 19.38
N VAL A 496 9.03 21.85 19.69
CA VAL A 496 7.88 21.24 19.02
C VAL A 496 6.70 21.21 19.98
N ASN A 497 5.52 21.58 19.49
CA ASN A 497 4.26 21.47 20.20
C ASN A 497 3.68 20.07 19.98
N VAL A 498 3.57 19.27 21.04
CA VAL A 498 2.99 17.92 20.96
C VAL A 498 1.65 17.91 21.68
N GLN A 499 0.59 17.74 20.90
CA GLN A 499 -0.77 17.72 21.42
C GLN A 499 -1.19 16.33 21.91
N ARG A 500 -2.03 16.31 22.95
CA ARG A 500 -2.69 15.10 23.47
C ARG A 500 -4.14 15.40 23.76
N MET A 501 -5.04 14.64 23.14
CA MET A 501 -6.48 14.72 23.41
C MET A 501 -6.84 13.94 24.67
N LEU A 502 -7.38 14.63 25.67
CA LEU A 502 -8.07 14.06 26.81
C LEU A 502 -9.56 14.11 26.52
N VAL A 503 -10.17 12.93 26.38
CA VAL A 503 -11.60 12.85 26.05
C VAL A 503 -12.46 13.02 27.31
N GLY A 504 -13.40 13.95 27.19
CA GLY A 504 -14.46 14.24 28.15
C GLY A 504 -15.77 13.54 27.78
N GLY A 505 -16.82 13.80 28.54
CA GLY A 505 -18.14 13.23 28.28
C GLY A 505 -19.14 13.45 29.42
N ASN A 506 -20.41 13.54 29.06
CA ASN A 506 -21.52 13.74 30.00
C ASN A 506 -22.16 12.44 30.52
N GLY A 507 -21.65 11.28 30.09
CA GLY A 507 -22.14 9.98 30.58
C GLY A 507 -21.96 9.86 32.09
N LYS A 508 -22.98 9.35 32.77
CA LYS A 508 -22.99 9.14 34.22
C LYS A 508 -23.18 7.66 34.55
N ALA A 509 -22.50 7.20 35.59
CA ALA A 509 -22.80 5.90 36.20
C ALA A 509 -24.06 5.99 37.06
N ALA A 510 -24.56 4.84 37.52
CA ALA A 510 -25.79 4.74 38.33
C ALA A 510 -25.73 5.55 39.64
N ASN A 511 -24.53 5.82 40.16
CA ASN A 511 -24.31 6.67 41.34
C ASN A 511 -24.24 8.18 41.03
N GLY A 512 -24.53 8.59 39.80
CA GLY A 512 -24.54 10.00 39.36
C GLY A 512 -23.16 10.58 39.01
N ALA A 513 -22.07 9.83 39.20
CA ALA A 513 -20.72 10.28 38.87
C ALA A 513 -20.46 10.23 37.36
N TYR A 514 -19.76 11.23 36.83
CA TYR A 514 -19.38 11.26 35.42
C TYR A 514 -18.31 10.23 35.09
N THR A 515 -18.51 9.48 34.00
CA THR A 515 -17.63 8.38 33.62
C THR A 515 -16.29 8.82 33.05
N ALA A 516 -16.26 9.97 32.39
CA ALA A 516 -15.04 10.56 31.86
C ALA A 516 -14.23 11.34 32.91
N ARG A 517 -14.76 11.60 34.12
CA ARG A 517 -13.98 12.25 35.19
C ARG A 517 -13.16 11.22 35.94
N GLY A 518 -11.84 11.32 35.93
CA GLY A 518 -11.02 10.34 36.63
C GLY A 518 -9.54 10.52 36.38
N TYR A 519 -8.75 9.67 37.01
CA TYR A 519 -7.30 9.66 36.86
C TYR A 519 -6.88 9.27 35.44
N ARG A 520 -5.82 9.90 34.95
CA ARG A 520 -5.13 9.62 33.69
C ARG A 520 -3.66 9.44 33.99
N MET A 521 -3.06 8.37 33.47
CA MET A 521 -1.62 8.16 33.54
C MET A 521 -0.96 8.81 32.34
N LEU A 522 -0.10 9.79 32.58
CA LEU A 522 0.51 10.62 31.55
C LEU A 522 2.03 10.74 31.76
N SER A 523 2.71 11.20 30.72
CA SER A 523 4.14 11.50 30.66
C SER A 523 4.38 12.55 29.57
N SER A 524 5.56 13.16 29.55
CA SER A 524 5.91 14.15 28.54
C SER A 524 6.61 13.52 27.32
N PRO A 525 6.14 13.80 26.08
CA PRO A 525 6.83 13.44 24.85
C PRO A 525 7.98 14.39 24.48
N VAL A 526 8.14 15.48 25.25
CA VAL A 526 9.14 16.53 25.05
C VAL A 526 9.99 16.74 26.31
N GLN A 527 11.13 17.36 26.13
CA GLN A 527 12.04 17.83 27.18
C GLN A 527 12.29 19.33 27.05
N ILE A 528 12.68 19.93 28.17
CA ILE A 528 13.08 21.32 28.27
C ILE A 528 14.57 21.42 27.98
N GLY A 529 14.94 22.23 26.99
CA GLY A 529 16.33 22.36 26.57
C GLY A 529 16.94 20.99 26.25
N THR A 530 18.17 20.76 26.68
CA THR A 530 18.90 19.49 26.48
C THR A 530 19.05 18.67 27.78
N SER A 531 18.39 19.08 28.85
CA SER A 531 18.61 18.56 30.22
C SER A 531 17.87 17.26 30.53
N ARG A 532 17.09 16.70 29.58
CA ARG A 532 16.28 15.48 29.79
C ARG A 532 15.27 15.60 30.94
N LEU A 533 14.70 16.78 31.12
CA LEU A 533 13.68 17.11 32.12
C LEU A 533 12.40 17.60 31.42
N TYR A 534 11.24 17.48 32.07
CA TYR A 534 9.98 18.08 31.59
C TYR A 534 9.24 18.84 32.70
N ALA A 535 8.39 19.78 32.31
CA ALA A 535 7.58 20.60 33.21
C ALA A 535 6.13 20.14 33.21
N LEU A 536 5.41 20.38 34.31
CA LEU A 536 3.99 20.02 34.45
C LEU A 536 3.03 21.20 34.24
N ASN A 537 3.55 22.43 34.15
CA ASN A 537 2.76 23.65 34.01
C ASN A 537 1.89 23.68 32.74
N TYR A 538 2.31 23.00 31.66
CA TYR A 538 1.55 22.97 30.40
C TYR A 538 0.15 22.36 30.53
N ILE A 539 -0.08 21.51 31.54
CA ILE A 539 -1.38 20.88 31.79
C ILE A 539 -2.40 21.95 32.17
N GLY A 540 -2.03 22.84 33.09
CA GLY A 540 -2.89 23.91 33.63
C GLY A 540 -3.24 25.02 32.63
N LEU A 541 -2.60 25.04 31.46
CA LEU A 541 -2.89 26.00 30.39
C LEU A 541 -4.25 25.72 29.71
N THR A 542 -4.64 24.45 29.60
CA THR A 542 -5.88 24.05 28.92
C THR A 542 -6.75 23.09 29.72
N ALA A 543 -6.17 22.21 30.55
CA ALA A 543 -6.90 21.35 31.46
C ALA A 543 -6.99 21.98 32.85
N LEU A 544 -8.14 21.81 33.51
CA LEU A 544 -8.34 22.34 34.85
C LEU A 544 -7.47 21.57 35.85
N THR A 545 -6.59 22.28 36.54
CA THR A 545 -5.71 21.73 37.58
C THR A 545 -5.97 22.39 38.93
N GLY A 546 -5.80 21.64 40.01
CA GLY A 546 -5.98 22.13 41.38
C GLY A 546 -4.86 21.68 42.31
N GLY A 547 -4.47 22.56 43.22
CA GLY A 547 -3.54 22.24 44.30
C GLY A 547 -3.50 23.32 45.39
N PRO A 548 -2.81 23.04 46.51
CA PRO A 548 -2.83 23.89 47.70
C PRO A 548 -1.97 25.15 47.57
N GLY A 549 -1.06 25.17 46.60
CA GLY A 549 -0.11 26.27 46.37
C GLY A 549 -0.26 26.92 44.99
N THR A 550 0.85 27.39 44.41
CA THR A 550 0.89 28.17 43.17
C THR A 550 1.08 27.30 41.92
N GLY A 551 0.69 27.83 40.75
CA GLY A 551 0.89 27.18 39.45
C GLY A 551 -0.25 26.25 39.00
N PHE A 552 -1.39 26.29 39.68
CA PHE A 552 -2.62 25.57 39.33
C PHE A 552 -3.71 26.53 38.83
N THR A 553 -4.71 25.98 38.15
CA THR A 553 -5.87 26.74 37.66
C THR A 553 -6.81 27.16 38.80
N VAL A 554 -6.96 26.32 39.83
CA VAL A 554 -7.77 26.60 41.03
C VAL A 554 -7.00 26.25 42.31
N ASN A 555 -7.28 26.96 43.39
CA ASN A 555 -6.75 26.63 44.72
C ASN A 555 -7.67 25.61 45.40
N ASN A 556 -7.11 24.47 45.83
CA ASN A 556 -7.80 23.50 46.68
C ASN A 556 -6.81 22.73 47.57
N SER A 557 -7.26 22.17 48.68
CA SER A 557 -6.38 21.38 49.57
C SER A 557 -5.99 20.01 49.00
N ASN A 558 -6.57 19.60 47.87
CA ASN A 558 -6.42 18.27 47.27
C ASN A 558 -5.77 18.37 45.88
N PRO A 559 -4.47 18.06 45.75
CA PRO A 559 -3.78 18.07 44.46
C PRO A 559 -4.51 17.26 43.38
N THR A 560 -4.49 17.74 42.14
CA THR A 560 -4.99 16.98 40.99
C THR A 560 -3.89 16.21 40.26
N ILE A 561 -2.62 16.46 40.58
CA ILE A 561 -1.47 15.83 39.93
C ILE A 561 -0.62 15.12 40.99
N TYR A 562 -0.17 13.90 40.68
CA TYR A 562 0.59 13.04 41.59
C TYR A 562 1.77 12.39 40.89
N LEU A 563 2.93 12.41 41.54
CA LEU A 563 4.10 11.62 41.18
C LEU A 563 4.17 10.33 42.01
N TYR A 564 4.90 9.33 41.52
CA TYR A 564 4.98 8.02 42.19
C TYR A 564 6.33 7.82 42.90
N ARG A 565 6.28 7.32 44.13
CA ARG A 565 7.42 6.92 44.99
C ARG A 565 7.30 5.45 45.36
N GLU A 566 8.16 4.61 44.82
CA GLU A 566 8.14 3.15 45.06
C GLU A 566 8.58 2.80 46.47
N ASP A 567 9.56 3.53 47.00
CA ASP A 567 10.24 3.32 48.28
C ASP A 567 9.38 3.64 49.51
N VAL A 568 8.23 4.26 49.31
CA VAL A 568 7.26 4.59 50.36
C VAL A 568 6.30 3.42 50.59
N THR A 569 5.99 3.12 51.85
CA THR A 569 4.99 2.11 52.21
C THR A 569 3.60 2.50 51.65
N PRO A 570 2.87 1.56 51.02
CA PRO A 570 1.48 1.81 50.62
C PRO A 570 0.61 2.25 51.81
N SER A 571 -0.15 3.34 51.64
CA SER A 571 -1.11 3.83 52.64
C SER A 571 -2.23 4.61 51.95
N ASN A 572 -3.46 4.38 52.43
CA ASN A 572 -4.67 5.07 51.97
C ASN A 572 -5.29 5.92 53.10
N THR A 573 -4.56 6.17 54.18
CA THR A 573 -5.06 6.90 55.36
C THR A 573 -5.40 8.37 55.02
N THR A 574 -4.57 8.99 54.19
CA THR A 574 -4.80 10.31 53.59
C THR A 574 -4.40 10.28 52.11
N PHE A 575 -4.89 11.26 51.33
CA PHE A 575 -4.57 11.40 49.91
C PHE A 575 -3.07 11.48 49.58
N ASN A 576 -2.20 11.82 50.55
CA ASN A 576 -0.76 12.00 50.35
C ASN A 576 0.11 10.99 51.13
N SER A 577 -0.53 10.12 51.92
CA SER A 577 0.18 9.18 52.81
C SER A 577 0.84 8.01 52.07
N GLY A 578 0.34 7.67 50.87
CA GLY A 578 0.81 6.51 50.10
C GLY A 578 1.95 6.79 49.13
N LYS A 579 2.09 5.89 48.15
CA LYS A 579 3.10 5.96 47.08
C LYS A 579 2.86 7.10 46.08
N HIS A 580 1.62 7.59 45.97
CA HIS A 580 1.29 8.74 45.14
C HIS A 580 1.48 10.03 45.94
N LYS A 581 2.48 10.83 45.56
CA LYS A 581 2.81 12.13 46.16
C LYS A 581 2.19 13.26 45.36
N GLY A 582 1.20 13.93 45.95
CA GLY A 582 0.53 15.06 45.35
C GLY A 582 1.46 16.26 45.15
N ILE A 583 1.33 16.93 44.00
CA ILE A 583 2.06 18.18 43.73
C ILE A 583 1.46 19.32 44.56
N LEU A 584 2.30 20.05 45.28
CA LEU A 584 1.93 21.17 46.14
C LEU A 584 2.08 22.53 45.46
N ASN A 585 3.11 22.69 44.64
CA ASN A 585 3.38 23.89 43.83
C ASN A 585 3.95 23.48 42.46
N ILE A 586 3.67 24.28 41.44
CA ILE A 586 4.32 24.24 40.12
C ILE A 586 5.00 25.59 39.89
N ASN A 587 6.32 25.63 40.01
CA ASN A 587 7.15 26.83 39.94
C ASN A 587 8.01 26.80 38.66
N GLY A 588 7.38 27.13 37.54
CA GLY A 588 8.00 26.97 36.22
C GLY A 588 8.24 25.49 35.90
N ASN A 589 9.51 25.09 35.89
CA ASN A 589 9.93 23.72 35.58
C ASN A 589 10.14 22.85 36.82
N LEU A 590 10.05 23.45 38.01
CA LEU A 590 10.22 22.78 39.29
C LEU A 590 8.87 22.53 39.94
N VAL A 591 8.79 21.47 40.73
CA VAL A 591 7.58 21.17 41.52
C VAL A 591 7.93 20.90 42.98
N ASP A 592 6.94 21.09 43.85
CA ASP A 592 7.01 20.67 45.24
C ASP A 592 6.07 19.48 45.43
N VAL A 593 6.48 18.49 46.22
CA VAL A 593 5.70 17.26 46.43
C VAL A 593 5.37 17.04 47.91
N SER A 594 4.21 16.45 48.18
CA SER A 594 3.79 16.12 49.53
C SER A 594 4.71 15.08 50.18
N GLY A 595 5.17 15.37 51.40
CA GLY A 595 6.07 14.48 52.15
C GLY A 595 7.43 14.24 51.48
N GLY A 596 7.89 15.17 50.62
CA GLY A 596 9.18 15.11 49.94
C GLY A 596 9.85 16.49 49.84
N PRO A 597 10.99 16.58 49.13
CA PRO A 597 11.73 17.83 48.98
C PRO A 597 11.00 18.82 48.07
N THR A 598 11.28 20.11 48.27
CA THR A 598 10.83 21.22 47.41
C THR A 598 11.79 21.44 46.24
N GLY A 599 11.30 22.00 45.14
CA GLY A 599 12.12 22.38 43.99
C GLY A 599 12.64 21.19 43.18
N ILE A 600 11.87 20.11 43.06
CA ILE A 600 12.29 18.92 42.32
C ILE A 600 12.14 19.13 40.81
N SER A 601 13.10 18.61 40.05
CA SER A 601 13.00 18.46 38.59
C SER A 601 12.49 17.07 38.25
N VAL A 602 11.67 16.95 37.20
CA VAL A 602 11.11 15.67 36.78
C VAL A 602 11.82 15.21 35.50
N PRO A 603 12.62 14.13 35.53
CA PRO A 603 13.28 13.61 34.34
C PRO A 603 12.30 12.96 33.35
N ILE A 604 12.64 12.98 32.07
CA ILE A 604 11.85 12.30 31.03
C ILE A 604 11.79 10.78 31.26
N GLY A 605 10.67 10.18 30.88
CA GLY A 605 10.37 8.76 31.13
C GLY A 605 9.71 8.49 32.48
N ASN A 606 9.63 9.47 33.39
CA ASN A 606 8.76 9.38 34.57
C ASN A 606 7.30 9.55 34.15
N GLY A 607 6.42 8.75 34.76
CA GLY A 607 4.98 8.93 34.64
C GLY A 607 4.40 9.73 35.81
N TYR A 608 3.26 10.36 35.59
CA TYR A 608 2.46 11.02 36.61
C TYR A 608 0.98 10.69 36.41
N ILE A 609 0.20 10.81 37.49
CA ILE A 609 -1.26 10.70 37.42
C ILE A 609 -1.87 12.09 37.48
N PHE A 610 -2.85 12.36 36.62
CA PHE A 610 -3.65 13.58 36.60
C PHE A 610 -5.15 13.25 36.75
N TYR A 611 -5.81 13.86 37.73
CA TYR A 611 -7.26 13.75 37.90
C TYR A 611 -7.99 14.69 36.94
N PHE A 612 -8.48 14.15 35.83
CA PHE A 612 -9.10 14.90 34.75
C PHE A 612 -10.55 15.27 35.07
N VAL A 613 -10.84 16.57 35.00
CA VAL A 613 -12.15 17.15 35.33
C VAL A 613 -12.70 18.07 34.23
N GLY A 614 -12.03 18.13 33.08
CA GLY A 614 -12.37 18.98 31.93
C GLY A 614 -11.35 20.08 31.67
N ASN A 615 -11.69 20.98 30.74
CA ASN A 615 -10.83 22.11 30.38
C ASN A 615 -10.91 23.25 31.43
N THR A 616 -10.23 24.37 31.21
CA THR A 616 -10.23 25.51 32.16
C THR A 616 -11.52 26.35 32.17
N THR A 617 -12.46 26.13 31.24
CA THR A 617 -13.73 26.87 31.14
C THR A 617 -14.69 26.51 32.28
N ASN A 618 -15.45 27.44 32.85
CA ASN A 618 -16.43 27.17 33.93
C ASN A 618 -15.84 26.40 35.15
N PRO A 619 -14.71 26.82 35.72
CA PRO A 619 -14.05 26.07 36.79
C PRO A 619 -14.93 25.87 38.03
N ALA A 620 -15.78 26.84 38.36
CA ALA A 620 -16.67 26.79 39.54
C ALA A 620 -17.68 25.63 39.50
N THR A 621 -18.19 25.25 38.32
CA THR A 621 -19.15 24.14 38.18
C THR A 621 -18.46 22.77 38.16
N LYS A 622 -17.13 22.74 38.03
CA LYS A 622 -16.32 21.54 37.85
C LYS A 622 -15.42 21.23 39.05
N ALA A 623 -15.05 22.23 39.84
CA ALA A 623 -14.21 22.14 41.04
C ALA A 623 -15.02 21.94 42.34
N SER A 624 -16.23 21.36 42.23
CA SER A 624 -17.12 21.05 43.36
C SER A 624 -17.11 19.55 43.66
N ALA A 625 -17.39 19.17 44.92
CA ALA A 625 -17.61 17.79 45.33
C ALA A 625 -18.81 17.14 44.62
N ASN A 626 -19.78 17.95 44.14
CA ASN A 626 -20.90 17.50 43.33
C ASN A 626 -20.96 18.32 42.02
N PRO A 627 -20.20 17.93 40.98
CA PRO A 627 -20.11 18.70 39.75
C PRO A 627 -21.42 18.66 38.96
N THR A 628 -21.85 19.80 38.43
CA THR A 628 -23.06 19.93 37.61
C THR A 628 -22.78 19.88 36.10
N THR A 629 -21.50 19.99 35.71
CA THR A 629 -21.04 19.94 34.32
C THR A 629 -20.10 18.75 34.12
N GLY A 630 -20.29 17.98 33.04
CA GLY A 630 -19.35 16.92 32.67
C GLY A 630 -18.01 17.49 32.16
N PRO A 631 -16.93 16.70 32.18
CA PRO A 631 -15.64 17.11 31.64
C PRO A 631 -15.74 17.24 30.12
N GLU A 632 -15.19 18.32 29.58
CA GLU A 632 -15.14 18.59 28.14
C GLU A 632 -13.90 17.96 27.50
N ASN A 633 -13.97 17.64 26.20
CA ASN A 633 -12.78 17.27 25.44
C ASN A 633 -11.73 18.38 25.55
N THR A 634 -10.51 17.99 25.87
CA THR A 634 -9.43 18.93 26.18
C THR A 634 -8.15 18.49 25.49
N ILE A 635 -7.54 19.38 24.70
CA ILE A 635 -6.21 19.15 24.14
C ILE A 635 -5.18 19.80 25.07
N ILE A 636 -4.28 19.00 25.63
CA ILE A 636 -3.08 19.51 26.31
C ILE A 636 -1.93 19.56 25.31
N THR A 637 -1.12 20.62 25.35
CA THR A 637 0.00 20.82 24.42
C THR A 637 1.29 20.93 25.22
N ALA A 638 2.17 19.95 25.08
CA ALA A 638 3.51 20.00 25.66
C ALA A 638 4.48 20.61 24.64
N THR A 639 5.22 21.65 25.03
CA THR A 639 6.15 22.36 24.14
C THR A 639 7.58 22.17 24.63
N GLY A 640 8.47 21.71 23.76
CA GLY A 640 9.89 21.53 24.07
C GLY A 640 10.61 20.78 22.96
N ASN A 641 11.89 20.48 23.17
CA ASN A 641 12.62 19.60 22.26
C ASN A 641 12.00 18.20 22.32
N LEU A 642 11.87 17.52 21.18
CA LEU A 642 11.39 16.15 21.18
C LEU A 642 12.35 15.24 21.98
N ASN A 643 11.77 14.34 22.76
CA ASN A 643 12.54 13.20 23.26
C ASN A 643 12.81 12.29 22.06
N GLN A 644 14.09 11.99 21.84
CA GLN A 644 14.57 11.24 20.69
C GLN A 644 15.83 10.46 21.08
N GLN A 645 16.22 9.51 20.24
CA GLN A 645 17.27 8.53 20.52
C GLN A 645 16.96 7.73 21.79
N ASN A 646 17.93 7.00 22.33
CA ASN A 646 17.71 6.18 23.52
C ASN A 646 17.33 7.02 24.74
N VAL A 647 16.26 6.61 25.43
CA VAL A 647 15.81 7.20 26.68
C VAL A 647 16.00 6.24 27.84
N LEU A 648 17.13 6.38 28.53
CA LEU A 648 17.39 5.74 29.81
C LEU A 648 16.62 6.46 30.93
N VAL A 649 15.74 5.75 31.62
CA VAL A 649 14.82 6.31 32.63
C VAL A 649 15.53 6.55 33.96
N SER A 650 15.56 7.81 34.41
CA SER A 650 16.03 8.19 35.74
C SER A 650 14.87 8.70 36.57
N LEU A 651 14.75 8.29 37.83
CA LEU A 651 13.62 8.70 38.67
C LEU A 651 13.84 10.11 39.25
N TRP A 652 12.75 10.82 39.54
CA TRP A 652 12.77 12.16 40.14
C TRP A 652 13.22 12.17 41.62
N TYR A 653 13.42 10.99 42.21
CA TYR A 653 13.89 10.77 43.57
C TYR A 653 15.03 9.75 43.57
N THR A 654 15.73 9.60 44.70
CA THR A 654 16.78 8.59 44.86
C THR A 654 16.17 7.18 44.88
N PRO A 655 16.45 6.31 43.89
CA PRO A 655 15.87 4.97 43.84
C PRO A 655 16.37 4.10 44.99
N ALA A 656 15.46 3.40 45.67
CA ALA A 656 15.84 2.44 46.71
C ALA A 656 16.53 1.21 46.10
N GLY A 657 17.57 0.71 46.77
CA GLY A 657 18.35 -0.44 46.30
C GLY A 657 19.36 -0.15 45.18
N ALA A 658 19.54 1.12 44.77
CA ALA A 658 20.59 1.49 43.83
C ALA A 658 21.98 1.55 44.50
N THR A 659 22.99 0.93 43.88
CA THR A 659 24.39 0.93 44.30
C THR A 659 25.28 1.49 43.19
N GLY A 660 26.22 2.39 43.50
CA GLY A 660 27.16 2.93 42.51
C GLY A 660 26.59 4.04 41.61
N GLY A 661 25.53 4.73 42.04
CA GLY A 661 24.89 5.85 41.33
C GLY A 661 23.38 5.63 41.10
N THR A 662 22.62 6.73 40.96
CA THR A 662 21.14 6.71 40.85
C THR A 662 20.62 6.92 39.42
N THR A 663 21.47 7.40 38.51
CA THR A 663 21.10 7.68 37.12
C THR A 663 20.75 6.39 36.37
N GLY A 664 19.61 6.40 35.67
CA GLY A 664 19.15 5.27 34.88
C GLY A 664 18.63 4.07 35.67
N LYS A 665 18.50 4.19 36.98
CA LYS A 665 18.06 3.11 37.87
C LYS A 665 16.59 3.26 38.25
N LEU A 666 15.87 2.14 38.21
CA LEU A 666 14.56 1.99 38.80
C LEU A 666 14.68 1.68 40.30
N SER A 667 13.64 1.97 41.07
CA SER A 667 13.59 1.72 42.51
C SER A 667 13.14 0.28 42.78
N PHE A 668 13.83 -0.39 43.69
CA PHE A 668 13.46 -1.70 44.22
C PHE A 668 13.73 -1.72 45.71
N ASN A 669 12.72 -1.36 46.52
CA ASN A 669 12.81 -1.42 47.96
C ASN A 669 12.46 -2.83 48.48
N SER A 670 13.47 -3.68 48.68
CA SER A 670 13.28 -5.06 49.17
C SER A 670 12.55 -5.15 50.51
N ALA A 671 12.59 -4.09 51.34
CA ALA A 671 11.84 -4.04 52.61
C ALA A 671 10.32 -4.04 52.42
N LEU A 672 9.82 -3.75 51.21
CA LEU A 672 8.39 -3.81 50.88
C LEU A 672 7.90 -5.22 50.50
N GLY A 673 8.79 -6.23 50.53
CA GLY A 673 8.45 -7.61 50.23
C GLY A 673 7.81 -7.77 48.86
N THR A 674 6.62 -8.38 48.81
CA THR A 674 5.89 -8.64 47.54
C THR A 674 5.36 -7.38 46.85
N SER A 675 5.52 -6.19 47.45
CA SER A 675 5.11 -4.89 46.89
C SER A 675 6.30 -4.05 46.41
N ALA A 676 7.50 -4.64 46.40
CA ALA A 676 8.72 -4.02 45.91
C ALA A 676 8.78 -3.97 44.37
N GLY A 677 9.45 -2.95 43.84
CA GLY A 677 9.87 -2.86 42.44
C GLY A 677 8.87 -2.20 41.49
N TYR A 678 7.67 -1.81 41.93
CA TYR A 678 6.71 -1.12 41.06
C TYR A 678 7.13 0.32 40.82
N ASN A 679 7.37 0.70 39.57
CA ASN A 679 7.81 2.03 39.18
C ASN A 679 6.84 2.62 38.15
N MET A 680 6.36 3.84 38.37
CA MET A 680 5.55 4.55 37.38
C MET A 680 6.45 5.28 36.39
N VAL A 681 6.31 4.91 35.13
CA VAL A 681 7.08 5.43 33.99
C VAL A 681 6.09 5.88 32.91
N GLY A 682 6.59 6.39 31.80
CA GLY A 682 5.71 6.69 30.68
C GLY A 682 6.44 6.75 29.36
N ASN A 683 5.64 6.65 28.28
CA ASN A 683 6.12 6.76 26.92
C ASN A 683 6.77 8.14 26.73
N PRO A 684 8.10 8.20 26.54
CA PRO A 684 8.78 9.48 26.42
C PRO A 684 8.70 10.02 25.00
N TYR A 685 8.29 9.25 23.99
CA TYR A 685 8.36 9.68 22.59
C TYR A 685 7.06 10.33 22.13
N ALA A 686 7.16 11.19 21.12
CA ALA A 686 6.04 11.65 20.30
C ALA A 686 5.55 10.59 19.30
N ALA A 687 5.51 9.32 19.71
CA ALA A 687 5.10 8.17 18.91
C ALA A 687 4.45 7.10 19.79
N THR A 688 3.58 6.27 19.20
CA THR A 688 3.10 5.06 19.88
C THR A 688 4.25 4.07 20.06
N LEU A 689 4.29 3.40 21.21
CA LEU A 689 5.24 2.35 21.54
C LEU A 689 4.64 0.96 21.40
N ASP A 690 5.43 0.01 20.93
CA ASP A 690 5.16 -1.42 21.00
C ASP A 690 5.71 -2.00 22.31
N LEU A 691 4.80 -2.38 23.21
CA LEU A 691 5.16 -2.93 24.52
C LEU A 691 5.93 -4.26 24.43
N ASN A 692 5.71 -5.10 23.41
CA ASN A 692 6.52 -6.31 23.23
C ASN A 692 7.99 -5.95 22.95
N SER A 693 8.21 -4.93 22.13
CA SER A 693 9.55 -4.42 21.81
C SER A 693 10.21 -3.78 23.05
N VAL A 694 9.44 -3.03 23.85
CA VAL A 694 9.94 -2.46 25.12
C VAL A 694 10.35 -3.56 26.11
N ILE A 695 9.53 -4.60 26.29
CA ILE A 695 9.82 -5.72 27.20
C ILE A 695 11.05 -6.49 26.72
N SER A 696 11.12 -6.82 25.43
CA SER A 696 12.26 -7.58 24.89
C SER A 696 13.59 -6.82 25.05
N THR A 697 13.57 -5.51 24.79
CA THR A 697 14.72 -4.59 24.99
C THR A 697 15.21 -4.57 26.43
N ASN A 698 14.33 -4.83 27.40
CA ASN A 698 14.60 -4.70 28.83
C ASN A 698 14.45 -6.04 29.59
N SER A 699 14.65 -7.16 28.91
CA SER A 699 14.42 -8.52 29.45
C SER A 699 15.53 -9.05 30.37
N SER A 700 16.67 -8.36 30.46
CA SER A 700 17.83 -8.75 31.29
C SER A 700 17.49 -8.99 32.77
N ALA A 701 18.39 -9.65 33.51
CA ALA A 701 18.21 -9.88 34.96
C ALA A 701 18.09 -8.57 35.77
N THR A 702 18.74 -7.50 35.31
CA THR A 702 18.62 -6.13 35.84
C THR A 702 17.65 -5.28 35.00
N GLY A 703 16.61 -5.90 34.45
CA GLY A 703 15.59 -5.27 33.62
C GLY A 703 14.24 -5.12 34.33
N ILE A 704 13.18 -5.18 33.54
CA ILE A 704 11.78 -5.17 34.01
C ILE A 704 11.10 -6.53 33.78
N GLN A 705 10.08 -6.84 34.58
CA GLN A 705 9.21 -8.00 34.37
C GLN A 705 8.37 -7.84 33.09
N ASN A 706 7.75 -8.94 32.65
CA ASN A 706 6.96 -8.99 31.42
C ASN A 706 5.57 -8.31 31.55
N SER A 707 5.16 -7.96 32.76
CA SER A 707 3.86 -7.35 33.04
C SER A 707 3.94 -5.83 33.04
N ILE A 708 3.05 -5.22 32.27
CA ILE A 708 2.88 -3.76 32.18
C ILE A 708 1.46 -3.39 32.61
N TYR A 709 1.35 -2.44 33.53
CA TYR A 709 0.08 -2.04 34.12
C TYR A 709 -0.34 -0.67 33.60
N VAL A 710 -1.56 -0.60 33.07
CA VAL A 710 -2.17 0.62 32.55
C VAL A 710 -3.47 0.87 33.31
N LEU A 711 -3.75 2.11 33.67
CA LEU A 711 -4.98 2.46 34.39
C LEU A 711 -6.14 2.67 33.42
N ASP A 712 -7.25 1.96 33.64
CA ASP A 712 -8.50 2.20 32.95
C ASP A 712 -9.11 3.55 33.37
N ASN A 713 -9.67 4.27 32.41
CA ASN A 713 -10.05 5.66 32.57
C ASN A 713 -11.54 5.86 32.93
N VAL A 714 -12.30 4.77 33.07
CA VAL A 714 -13.74 4.75 33.39
C VAL A 714 -13.99 4.93 34.89
N ASN A 715 -14.77 5.94 35.25
CA ASN A 715 -15.13 6.24 36.63
C ASN A 715 -16.65 6.08 36.90
N PRO A 716 -17.09 5.70 38.10
CA PRO A 716 -16.32 4.99 39.12
C PRO A 716 -15.90 3.61 38.60
N GLY A 717 -14.84 3.04 39.19
CA GLY A 717 -14.36 1.71 38.79
C GLY A 717 -13.03 1.68 38.04
N GLN A 718 -12.22 2.74 38.12
CA GLN A 718 -10.86 2.72 37.55
C GLN A 718 -10.03 1.59 38.16
N GLN A 719 -9.45 0.76 37.31
CA GLN A 719 -8.69 -0.44 37.65
C GLN A 719 -7.44 -0.55 36.78
N TYR A 720 -6.46 -1.32 37.25
CA TYR A 720 -5.27 -1.60 36.47
C TYR A 720 -5.52 -2.76 35.51
N VAL A 721 -5.38 -2.47 34.22
CA VAL A 721 -5.34 -3.46 33.15
C VAL A 721 -3.89 -3.86 32.92
N VAL A 722 -3.62 -5.16 32.89
CA VAL A 722 -2.28 -5.69 32.69
C VAL A 722 -2.12 -6.20 31.27
N TYR A 723 -1.05 -5.78 30.61
CA TYR A 723 -0.54 -6.37 29.40
C TYR A 723 0.68 -7.25 29.69
N SER A 724 0.73 -8.44 29.11
CA SER A 724 1.95 -9.22 28.96
C SER A 724 2.00 -9.88 27.57
N PRO A 725 3.18 -10.22 27.03
CA PRO A 725 3.31 -10.94 25.77
C PRO A 725 2.60 -12.31 25.80
N ALA A 726 2.49 -12.91 26.98
CA ALA A 726 1.89 -14.22 27.22
C ALA A 726 0.42 -14.14 27.68
N GLY A 727 -0.24 -12.98 27.52
CA GLY A 727 -1.66 -12.79 27.85
C GLY A 727 -1.92 -11.56 28.73
N GLY A 728 -3.12 -10.99 28.63
CA GLY A 728 -3.52 -9.79 29.40
C GLY A 728 -4.46 -10.12 30.55
N SER A 729 -4.76 -9.14 31.41
CA SER A 729 -5.77 -9.34 32.47
C SER A 729 -7.20 -9.21 31.93
N SER A 730 -7.37 -8.52 30.80
CA SER A 730 -8.65 -8.13 30.22
C SER A 730 -8.55 -8.11 28.69
N PRO A 731 -9.68 -8.24 27.96
CA PRO A 731 -9.74 -7.86 26.54
C PRO A 731 -9.33 -6.41 26.27
N ARG A 732 -9.28 -5.54 27.29
CA ARG A 732 -8.79 -4.16 27.19
C ARG A 732 -7.27 -4.04 27.23
N ALA A 733 -6.54 -5.11 27.53
CA ALA A 733 -5.08 -5.09 27.55
C ALA A 733 -4.52 -4.90 26.12
N ASN A 734 -3.76 -3.83 25.91
CA ASN A 734 -3.27 -3.45 24.60
C ASN A 734 -1.74 -3.54 24.52
N ARG A 735 -1.23 -4.06 23.40
CA ARG A 735 0.20 -4.08 23.06
C ARG A 735 0.75 -2.68 22.76
N TYR A 736 -0.10 -1.75 22.32
CA TYR A 736 0.33 -0.44 21.88
C TYR A 736 0.03 0.63 22.92
N LEU A 737 1.04 1.43 23.24
CA LEU A 737 0.99 2.48 24.24
C LEU A 737 1.09 3.85 23.58
N ALA A 738 0.09 4.70 23.78
CA ALA A 738 0.02 6.00 23.11
C ALA A 738 1.20 6.89 23.51
N SER A 739 1.54 7.86 22.67
CA SER A 739 2.54 8.85 23.05
C SER A 739 2.11 9.69 24.26
N GLY A 740 3.05 9.92 25.17
CA GLY A 740 2.81 10.60 26.44
C GLY A 740 1.93 9.82 27.42
N GLN A 741 1.68 8.52 27.20
CA GLN A 741 0.95 7.68 28.14
C GLN A 741 1.84 7.21 29.29
N GLY A 742 1.37 7.34 30.53
CA GLY A 742 1.99 6.75 31.71
C GLY A 742 1.55 5.30 31.93
N PHE A 743 2.39 4.50 32.58
CA PHE A 743 2.14 3.11 32.94
C PHE A 743 3.04 2.69 34.11
N ILE A 744 2.78 1.52 34.71
CA ILE A 744 3.63 0.96 35.77
C ILE A 744 4.35 -0.28 35.24
N VAL A 745 5.65 -0.35 35.54
CA VAL A 745 6.50 -1.53 35.33
C VAL A 745 6.98 -2.06 36.66
N LYS A 746 7.35 -3.34 36.72
CA LYS A 746 8.03 -3.91 37.88
C LYS A 746 9.50 -4.18 37.58
N ALA A 747 10.39 -3.59 38.36
CA ALA A 747 11.82 -3.92 38.38
C ALA A 747 12.02 -5.34 38.91
N LYS A 748 12.88 -6.12 38.25
CA LYS A 748 13.20 -7.50 38.65
C LYS A 748 14.01 -7.56 39.94
N ALA A 749 14.92 -6.60 40.15
CA ALA A 749 15.79 -6.56 41.32
C ALA A 749 16.30 -5.14 41.60
N ALA A 750 17.12 -5.02 42.66
CA ALA A 750 17.99 -3.87 42.86
C ALA A 750 18.83 -3.57 41.62
N ASN A 751 19.14 -2.30 41.37
CA ASN A 751 19.89 -1.82 40.21
C ASN A 751 19.26 -2.04 38.82
N SER A 752 17.98 -2.44 38.76
CA SER A 752 17.24 -2.57 37.50
C SER A 752 17.22 -1.27 36.68
N THR A 753 17.19 -1.40 35.36
CA THR A 753 17.18 -0.29 34.41
C THR A 753 16.01 -0.42 33.43
N LEU A 754 15.56 0.71 32.90
CA LEU A 754 14.63 0.77 31.77
C LEU A 754 15.14 1.75 30.73
N THR A 755 15.28 1.27 29.49
CA THR A 755 15.63 2.09 28.33
C THR A 755 14.57 1.96 27.27
N PHE A 756 14.06 3.09 26.80
CA PHE A 756 13.30 3.18 25.56
C PHE A 756 14.26 3.43 24.40
N GLN A 757 14.01 2.81 23.25
CA GLN A 757 14.80 2.96 22.04
C GLN A 757 13.89 3.40 20.88
N GLU A 758 14.49 4.03 19.87
CA GLU A 758 13.79 4.42 18.64
C GLU A 758 13.09 3.22 17.96
N ALA A 759 13.69 2.03 18.02
CA ALA A 759 13.14 0.78 17.50
C ALA A 759 11.91 0.26 18.26
N ASN A 760 11.56 0.85 19.41
CA ASN A 760 10.34 0.51 20.14
C ASN A 760 9.09 1.26 19.60
N LYS A 761 9.27 2.25 18.71
CA LYS A 761 8.16 3.01 18.12
C LYS A 761 7.37 2.14 17.13
N ALA A 762 6.04 2.29 17.13
CA ALA A 762 5.10 1.60 16.25
C ALA A 762 4.08 2.58 15.66
N VAL A 763 4.55 3.50 14.81
CA VAL A 763 3.75 4.64 14.32
C VAL A 763 2.54 4.23 13.48
N ALA A 764 2.58 3.07 12.81
CA ALA A 764 1.48 2.55 12.01
C ALA A 764 0.33 1.94 12.85
N SER A 765 0.54 1.69 14.14
CA SER A 765 -0.43 1.04 15.03
C SER A 765 -0.77 1.93 16.20
N GLN A 766 -1.79 2.79 16.05
CA GLN A 766 -2.19 3.75 17.08
C GLN A 766 -3.36 3.20 17.92
N PRO A 767 -3.29 3.27 19.26
CA PRO A 767 -4.45 3.01 20.12
C PRO A 767 -5.46 4.16 20.05
N SER A 768 -6.73 3.89 20.38
CA SER A 768 -7.75 4.94 20.48
C SER A 768 -7.38 5.98 21.55
N PRO A 769 -7.31 7.30 21.21
CA PRO A 769 -7.03 8.37 22.17
C PRO A 769 -8.13 8.51 23.24
N LEU A 770 -9.35 8.04 22.93
CA LEU A 770 -10.52 8.09 23.81
C LEU A 770 -10.28 7.37 25.14
N LEU A 771 -9.35 6.41 25.17
CA LEU A 771 -9.26 5.45 26.28
C LEU A 771 -7.88 5.24 26.88
N MET A 772 -6.77 5.70 26.30
CA MET A 772 -5.43 5.24 26.74
C MET A 772 -5.42 3.70 26.97
N GLY A 773 -6.10 2.96 26.09
CA GLY A 773 -6.20 1.49 26.10
C GLY A 773 -7.60 0.90 25.88
N ILE A 774 -8.05 0.79 24.62
CA ILE A 774 -8.68 -0.45 24.13
C ILE A 774 -7.87 -0.92 22.92
N PRO A 775 -7.56 -2.22 22.80
CA PRO A 775 -6.79 -2.75 21.69
C PRO A 775 -7.57 -2.79 20.38
N LEU A 776 -6.86 -2.66 19.26
CA LEU A 776 -7.22 -3.37 18.04
C LEU A 776 -7.07 -4.88 18.32
N ALA A 777 -8.15 -5.63 18.20
CA ALA A 777 -8.09 -7.09 18.24
C ALA A 777 -7.32 -7.60 17.02
N THR A 778 -6.22 -8.33 17.23
CA THR A 778 -5.89 -9.61 16.57
C THR A 778 -4.42 -10.01 16.79
N GLN A 779 -4.21 -10.95 17.71
CA GLN A 779 -3.09 -11.91 17.71
C GLN A 779 -3.69 -13.22 18.21
N ASN A 780 -3.25 -14.36 17.67
CA ASN A 780 -3.60 -15.69 18.20
C ASN A 780 -3.28 -15.71 19.70
N GLY A 781 -4.32 -15.59 20.53
CA GLY A 781 -4.14 -15.48 21.97
C GLY A 781 -3.61 -16.78 22.55
N PRO A 782 -2.82 -16.71 23.64
CA PRO A 782 -2.37 -17.89 24.37
C PRO A 782 -3.57 -18.70 24.87
N THR A 783 -3.36 -20.00 25.07
CA THR A 783 -4.40 -20.92 25.55
C THR A 783 -4.89 -20.50 26.93
N GLY A 784 -6.17 -20.21 27.07
CA GLY A 784 -6.69 -19.60 28.30
C GLY A 784 -8.07 -18.99 28.16
N LEU A 785 -8.41 -18.14 29.12
CA LEU A 785 -9.71 -17.48 29.24
C LEU A 785 -9.63 -16.21 30.10
N TYR A 786 -10.63 -15.35 29.97
CA TYR A 786 -10.88 -14.27 30.93
C TYR A 786 -12.02 -14.65 31.87
N VAL A 787 -11.83 -14.35 33.15
CA VAL A 787 -12.91 -14.37 34.14
C VAL A 787 -13.30 -12.94 34.45
N LYS A 788 -14.59 -12.62 34.26
CA LYS A 788 -15.16 -11.30 34.48
C LYS A 788 -16.13 -11.32 35.65
N MET A 789 -15.98 -10.40 36.59
CA MET A 789 -17.02 -10.07 37.56
C MET A 789 -17.65 -8.73 37.17
N GLU A 790 -18.97 -8.68 37.05
CA GLU A 790 -19.70 -7.45 36.72
C GLU A 790 -20.87 -7.22 37.69
N ARG A 791 -21.07 -5.95 38.04
CA ARG A 791 -22.31 -5.49 38.71
C ARG A 791 -23.28 -4.95 37.67
N ASP A 792 -22.76 -4.18 36.70
CA ASP A 792 -23.50 -3.63 35.57
C ASP A 792 -22.58 -3.49 34.33
N SER A 793 -23.06 -2.83 33.27
CA SER A 793 -22.30 -2.66 32.02
C SER A 793 -21.11 -1.70 32.11
N LEU A 794 -21.01 -0.89 33.16
CA LEU A 794 -19.95 0.10 33.37
C LEU A 794 -18.93 -0.36 34.42
N ILE A 795 -19.38 -1.11 35.43
CA ILE A 795 -18.56 -1.56 36.56
C ILE A 795 -18.33 -3.07 36.43
N ALA A 796 -17.14 -3.41 35.95
CA ALA A 796 -16.67 -4.79 35.85
C ALA A 796 -15.15 -4.85 36.05
N ASP A 797 -14.68 -5.98 36.56
CA ASP A 797 -13.26 -6.32 36.68
C ASP A 797 -12.97 -7.66 35.99
N TYR A 798 -11.73 -7.84 35.54
CA TYR A 798 -11.29 -8.99 34.78
C TYR A 798 -9.99 -9.56 35.34
N CYS A 799 -9.86 -10.88 35.29
CA CYS A 799 -8.57 -11.54 35.39
C CYS A 799 -8.36 -12.55 34.26
N GLY A 800 -7.14 -12.60 33.72
CA GLY A 800 -6.73 -13.57 32.71
C GLY A 800 -6.13 -14.82 33.36
N VAL A 801 -6.55 -16.00 32.89
CA VAL A 801 -5.99 -17.29 33.30
C VAL A 801 -5.52 -18.04 32.05
N TYR A 802 -4.24 -18.34 31.99
CA TYR A 802 -3.57 -18.93 30.83
C TYR A 802 -2.88 -20.24 31.20
N PHE A 803 -2.79 -21.16 30.24
CA PHE A 803 -2.26 -22.49 30.44
C PHE A 803 -1.14 -22.78 29.45
N SER A 804 0.00 -23.24 29.94
CA SER A 804 1.10 -23.70 29.10
C SER A 804 1.88 -24.83 29.78
N GLY A 805 2.54 -25.69 28.99
CA GLY A 805 3.37 -26.77 29.51
C GLY A 805 4.64 -26.29 30.23
N SER A 806 5.08 -25.04 29.99
CA SER A 806 6.27 -24.44 30.60
C SER A 806 5.97 -23.52 31.79
N SER A 807 4.70 -23.18 32.01
CA SER A 807 4.30 -22.26 33.09
C SER A 807 4.31 -22.93 34.46
N SER A 808 4.70 -22.16 35.48
CA SER A 808 4.76 -22.57 36.87
C SER A 808 3.37 -22.50 37.53
N ALA A 809 3.11 -23.31 38.55
CA ALA A 809 1.91 -23.13 39.39
C ALA A 809 2.09 -22.04 40.46
N ASN A 810 3.34 -21.70 40.79
CA ASN A 810 3.70 -20.64 41.74
C ASN A 810 4.01 -19.35 41.00
N PHE A 811 3.76 -18.22 41.66
CA PHE A 811 3.97 -16.89 41.12
C PHE A 811 5.41 -16.68 40.59
N ASN A 812 5.54 -16.26 39.32
CA ASN A 812 6.83 -15.95 38.70
C ASN A 812 6.78 -14.70 37.80
N ASP A 813 7.76 -14.54 36.90
CA ASP A 813 7.87 -13.38 35.98
C ASP A 813 6.86 -13.38 34.83
N GLU A 814 6.17 -14.50 34.56
CA GLU A 814 5.09 -14.61 33.57
C GLU A 814 3.78 -14.05 34.14
N ASP A 815 3.58 -14.22 35.44
CA ASP A 815 2.40 -13.77 36.18
C ASP A 815 2.39 -12.26 36.46
N ALA A 816 1.20 -11.72 36.65
CA ALA A 816 1.02 -10.35 37.09
C ALA A 816 0.18 -10.26 38.36
N LYS A 817 0.79 -9.73 39.42
CA LYS A 817 0.10 -9.43 40.68
C LYS A 817 -1.02 -8.43 40.44
N ASP A 818 -2.13 -8.59 41.12
CA ASP A 818 -3.24 -7.64 41.07
C ASP A 818 -2.97 -6.40 41.93
N LEU A 819 -2.81 -5.25 41.26
CA LEU A 819 -2.68 -3.94 41.88
C LEU A 819 -4.10 -3.36 42.01
N ASP A 820 -4.68 -3.42 43.21
CA ASP A 820 -6.02 -2.88 43.47
C ASP A 820 -6.15 -1.43 42.95
N GLY A 821 -7.19 -1.16 42.15
CA GLY A 821 -7.47 0.19 41.66
C GLY A 821 -7.92 1.14 42.78
N THR A 822 -7.49 2.40 42.73
CA THR A 822 -7.74 3.41 43.79
C THR A 822 -9.21 3.77 44.01
N SER A 823 -10.08 3.53 43.01
CA SER A 823 -11.53 3.75 43.09
C SER A 823 -12.31 2.52 42.62
N SER A 824 -11.69 1.34 42.72
CA SER A 824 -12.28 0.10 42.26
C SER A 824 -13.50 -0.26 43.12
N GLN A 825 -14.62 -0.57 42.46
CA GLN A 825 -15.86 -0.94 43.15
C GLN A 825 -16.10 -2.45 43.18
N ILE A 826 -15.37 -3.19 42.35
CA ILE A 826 -15.41 -4.64 42.20
C ILE A 826 -13.97 -5.11 42.07
N TYR A 827 -13.65 -6.27 42.63
CA TYR A 827 -12.34 -6.87 42.53
C TYR A 827 -12.49 -8.28 41.98
N MET A 828 -11.73 -8.59 40.95
CA MET A 828 -11.67 -9.90 40.33
C MET A 828 -10.22 -10.30 40.09
N SER A 829 -9.79 -11.36 40.75
CA SER A 829 -8.45 -11.89 40.58
C SER A 829 -8.44 -13.40 40.74
N SER A 830 -7.35 -14.03 40.33
CA SER A 830 -7.10 -15.45 40.60
C SER A 830 -5.98 -15.61 41.62
N TYR A 831 -5.81 -16.82 42.12
CA TYR A 831 -4.68 -17.19 42.97
C TYR A 831 -3.75 -18.14 42.23
N THR A 832 -2.45 -17.88 42.36
CA THR A 832 -1.41 -18.88 42.14
C THR A 832 -1.41 -19.91 43.28
N ALA A 833 -0.72 -21.04 43.10
CA ALA A 833 -0.70 -22.14 44.07
C ALA A 833 -0.06 -21.75 45.41
N ASP A 834 0.88 -20.81 45.41
CA ASP A 834 1.52 -20.21 46.58
C ASP A 834 0.68 -19.10 47.25
N GLY A 835 -0.52 -18.82 46.74
CA GLY A 835 -1.50 -17.94 47.38
C GLY A 835 -1.35 -16.46 47.05
N VAL A 836 -0.60 -16.10 46.01
CA VAL A 836 -0.49 -14.71 45.53
C VAL A 836 -1.72 -14.34 44.68
N ARG A 837 -2.28 -13.14 44.90
CA ARG A 837 -3.41 -12.63 44.13
C ARG A 837 -2.94 -12.01 42.80
N THR A 838 -3.45 -12.52 41.69
CA THR A 838 -2.97 -12.21 40.33
C THR A 838 -4.09 -11.74 39.40
N ALA A 839 -3.81 -10.70 38.62
CA ALA A 839 -4.64 -10.23 37.53
C ALA A 839 -4.38 -11.00 36.22
N VAL A 840 -3.15 -11.50 36.05
CA VAL A 840 -2.75 -12.46 35.01
C VAL A 840 -2.10 -13.64 35.70
N ASN A 841 -2.62 -14.84 35.46
CA ASN A 841 -2.16 -16.08 36.08
C ASN A 841 -1.85 -17.12 35.02
N HIS A 842 -0.58 -17.49 34.94
CA HIS A 842 -0.08 -18.55 34.10
C HIS A 842 0.01 -19.83 34.92
N MET A 843 -0.66 -20.87 34.45
CA MET A 843 -0.74 -22.15 35.14
C MET A 843 -0.15 -23.25 34.24
N PRO A 844 0.29 -24.37 34.83
CA PRO A 844 0.64 -25.56 34.07
C PRO A 844 -0.54 -26.03 33.20
N ASP A 845 -0.23 -26.81 32.17
CA ASP A 845 -1.20 -27.30 31.20
C ASP A 845 -2.46 -27.92 31.86
N TYR A 846 -3.63 -27.64 31.29
CA TYR A 846 -4.93 -28.03 31.82
C TYR A 846 -5.27 -29.52 31.59
N VAL A 847 -4.50 -30.23 30.76
CA VAL A 847 -4.74 -31.63 30.36
C VAL A 847 -4.85 -32.57 31.56
N ASN A 848 -4.01 -32.39 32.59
CA ASN A 848 -4.03 -33.21 33.81
C ASN A 848 -5.07 -32.77 34.85
N GLY A 849 -5.96 -31.84 34.48
CA GLY A 849 -6.93 -31.23 35.36
C GLY A 849 -6.32 -30.04 36.13
N SER A 850 -6.94 -28.87 35.97
CA SER A 850 -6.47 -27.63 36.59
C SER A 850 -7.52 -27.05 37.53
N ARG A 851 -7.07 -26.50 38.66
CA ARG A 851 -7.91 -25.86 39.68
C ARG A 851 -7.34 -24.49 40.00
N VAL A 852 -8.12 -23.45 39.78
CA VAL A 852 -7.72 -22.06 40.00
C VAL A 852 -8.70 -21.42 40.97
N ARG A 853 -8.21 -20.97 42.14
CA ARG A 853 -9.07 -20.27 43.09
C ARG A 853 -9.28 -18.83 42.63
N LEU A 854 -10.49 -18.32 42.84
CA LEU A 854 -10.85 -16.97 42.43
C LEU A 854 -11.07 -16.10 43.67
N TYR A 855 -10.56 -14.87 43.61
CA TYR A 855 -10.85 -13.81 44.56
C TYR A 855 -11.91 -12.89 43.96
N ILE A 856 -12.98 -12.69 44.73
CA ILE A 856 -14.01 -11.71 44.39
C ILE A 856 -14.25 -10.77 45.55
N ASN A 857 -14.45 -9.48 45.28
CA ASN A 857 -14.86 -8.53 46.31
C ASN A 857 -15.66 -7.37 45.68
N THR A 858 -16.43 -6.65 46.48
CA THR A 858 -17.23 -5.51 46.01
C THR A 858 -17.47 -4.54 47.16
N SER A 859 -17.66 -3.27 46.82
CA SER A 859 -17.90 -2.19 47.80
C SER A 859 -19.32 -2.18 48.39
N ALA A 860 -20.27 -2.93 47.82
CA ALA A 860 -21.69 -2.88 48.20
C ALA A 860 -22.38 -4.25 48.10
N ASP A 861 -23.45 -4.41 48.86
CA ASP A 861 -24.36 -5.56 48.78
C ASP A 861 -25.05 -5.61 47.41
N GLY A 862 -25.41 -6.82 46.97
CA GLY A 862 -26.27 -7.00 45.81
C GLY A 862 -25.93 -8.20 44.94
N ILE A 863 -26.71 -8.35 43.87
CA ILE A 863 -26.52 -9.39 42.85
C ILE A 863 -25.39 -8.96 41.90
N HIS A 864 -24.44 -9.87 41.70
CA HIS A 864 -23.32 -9.72 40.78
C HIS A 864 -23.29 -10.93 39.82
N LYS A 865 -22.61 -10.77 38.70
CA LYS A 865 -22.45 -11.81 37.67
C LYS A 865 -21.00 -12.19 37.55
N LEU A 866 -20.72 -13.50 37.52
CA LEU A 866 -19.45 -14.04 37.10
C LEU A 866 -19.60 -14.64 35.71
N ARG A 867 -18.68 -14.29 34.80
CA ARG A 867 -18.66 -14.77 33.42
C ARG A 867 -17.29 -15.30 33.07
N VAL A 868 -17.25 -16.29 32.19
CA VAL A 868 -16.03 -16.68 31.48
C VAL A 868 -16.18 -16.24 30.04
N GLU A 869 -15.25 -15.41 29.59
CA GLU A 869 -15.23 -14.84 28.24
C GLU A 869 -13.98 -15.31 27.50
N ASP A 870 -14.08 -15.39 26.17
CA ASP A 870 -12.94 -15.59 25.28
C ASP A 870 -12.09 -16.83 25.62
N VAL A 871 -12.76 -17.99 25.72
CA VAL A 871 -12.09 -19.29 25.91
C VAL A 871 -11.32 -19.65 24.64
N ARG A 872 -10.00 -19.53 24.68
CA ARG A 872 -9.10 -19.72 23.53
C ARG A 872 -8.31 -21.00 23.68
N ASN A 873 -8.26 -21.80 22.61
CA ASN A 873 -7.42 -23.01 22.48
C ASN A 873 -7.58 -24.06 23.60
N ILE A 874 -8.62 -23.97 24.43
CA ILE A 874 -8.98 -25.04 25.35
C ILE A 874 -9.90 -25.99 24.61
N ASP A 875 -9.44 -27.22 24.40
CA ASP A 875 -10.18 -28.25 23.66
C ASP A 875 -11.63 -28.38 24.19
N THR A 876 -12.59 -28.46 23.28
CA THR A 876 -14.02 -28.69 23.57
C THR A 876 -14.29 -29.95 24.39
N LEU A 877 -13.34 -30.88 24.46
CA LEU A 877 -13.37 -32.08 25.29
C LEU A 877 -13.19 -31.81 26.78
N TYR A 878 -12.86 -30.57 27.19
CA TYR A 878 -12.74 -30.18 28.59
C TYR A 878 -13.92 -29.29 29.01
N ASN A 879 -14.53 -29.62 30.14
CA ASN A 879 -15.52 -28.77 30.80
C ASN A 879 -14.80 -27.77 31.70
N ILE A 880 -15.36 -26.56 31.81
CA ILE A 880 -14.89 -25.53 32.72
C ILE A 880 -15.99 -25.33 33.76
N TRP A 881 -15.76 -25.86 34.96
CA TRP A 881 -16.71 -25.77 36.06
C TRP A 881 -16.37 -24.59 36.96
N LEU A 882 -17.37 -23.79 37.30
CA LEU A 882 -17.32 -22.86 38.42
C LEU A 882 -17.93 -23.54 39.64
N LYS A 883 -17.16 -23.72 40.70
CA LYS A 883 -17.64 -24.26 41.98
C LYS A 883 -17.90 -23.11 42.96
N ASP A 884 -19.11 -23.04 43.51
CA ASP A 884 -19.44 -22.14 44.64
C ASP A 884 -19.42 -22.94 45.94
N LYS A 885 -18.40 -22.70 46.77
CA LYS A 885 -18.24 -23.37 48.07
C LYS A 885 -19.25 -22.88 49.12
N TYR A 886 -19.81 -21.67 48.94
CA TYR A 886 -20.83 -21.12 49.83
C TYR A 886 -22.19 -21.76 49.56
N LYS A 887 -22.62 -21.82 48.29
CA LYS A 887 -23.89 -22.49 47.91
C LYS A 887 -23.79 -24.01 47.81
N LYS A 888 -22.57 -24.56 47.83
CA LYS A 888 -22.26 -25.98 47.59
C LYS A 888 -22.78 -26.45 46.23
N ASP A 889 -22.74 -25.57 45.24
CA ASP A 889 -23.17 -25.85 43.87
C ASP A 889 -21.98 -25.79 42.88
N SER A 890 -22.23 -26.26 41.66
CA SER A 890 -21.28 -26.11 40.57
C SER A 890 -22.00 -25.92 39.24
N LEU A 891 -21.51 -25.00 38.41
CA LEU A 891 -22.04 -24.71 37.08
C LEU A 891 -20.97 -24.95 36.02
N ASP A 892 -21.31 -25.60 34.91
CA ASP A 892 -20.46 -25.61 33.72
C ASP A 892 -20.50 -24.23 33.06
N ILE A 893 -19.59 -23.35 33.49
CA ILE A 893 -19.58 -21.94 33.10
C ILE A 893 -19.23 -21.77 31.63
N ARG A 894 -18.57 -22.76 31.00
CA ARG A 894 -18.34 -22.77 29.54
C ARG A 894 -19.65 -22.92 28.76
N ARG A 895 -20.58 -23.75 29.25
CA ARG A 895 -21.87 -23.99 28.59
C ARG A 895 -22.89 -22.88 28.85
N TYR A 896 -22.99 -22.42 30.08
CA TYR A 896 -24.04 -21.46 30.49
C TYR A 896 -23.57 -19.99 30.46
N GLY A 897 -22.26 -19.74 30.41
CA GLY A 897 -21.66 -18.43 30.18
C GLY A 897 -21.76 -17.42 31.32
N THR A 898 -22.72 -17.55 32.25
CA THR A 898 -22.93 -16.59 33.34
C THR A 898 -23.47 -17.27 34.60
N TYR A 899 -22.93 -16.87 35.76
CA TYR A 899 -23.38 -17.30 37.08
C TYR A 899 -23.76 -16.08 37.93
N ASN A 900 -25.02 -16.02 38.37
CA ASN A 900 -25.50 -14.93 39.23
C ASN A 900 -25.32 -15.29 40.71
N PHE A 901 -24.80 -14.36 41.50
CA PHE A 901 -24.57 -14.57 42.92
C PHE A 901 -24.76 -13.30 43.75
N ASN A 902 -25.14 -13.47 45.01
CA ASN A 902 -25.28 -12.36 45.95
C ASN A 902 -23.98 -12.17 46.73
N VAL A 903 -23.60 -10.92 46.94
CA VAL A 903 -22.62 -10.53 47.95
C VAL A 903 -23.35 -9.79 49.06
N VAL A 904 -23.03 -10.14 50.30
CA VAL A 904 -23.52 -9.49 51.51
C VAL A 904 -22.30 -9.10 52.34
N ARG A 905 -22.06 -7.80 52.52
CA ARG A 905 -20.84 -7.24 53.15
C ARG A 905 -20.69 -7.65 54.61
N SER A 906 -21.79 -7.94 55.30
CA SER A 906 -21.78 -8.47 56.67
C SER A 906 -21.38 -9.95 56.75
N ASP A 907 -21.42 -10.70 55.65
CA ASP A 907 -21.04 -12.11 55.60
C ASP A 907 -19.79 -12.33 54.72
N THR A 908 -18.65 -12.51 55.39
CA THR A 908 -17.35 -12.76 54.74
C THR A 908 -17.29 -14.06 53.93
N ALA A 909 -18.22 -15.00 54.10
CA ALA A 909 -18.29 -16.22 53.28
C ALA A 909 -18.88 -15.95 51.88
N THR A 910 -19.56 -14.81 51.68
CA THR A 910 -20.16 -14.44 50.39
C THR A 910 -19.18 -13.75 49.44
N TYR A 911 -17.98 -13.39 49.88
CA TYR A 911 -16.91 -12.79 49.07
C TYR A 911 -15.53 -13.31 49.49
N GLY A 912 -14.46 -12.80 48.90
CA GLY A 912 -13.09 -13.20 49.15
C GLY A 912 -12.63 -14.40 48.32
N GLY A 913 -11.52 -15.02 48.74
CA GLY A 913 -10.82 -16.07 47.99
C GLY A 913 -11.29 -17.50 48.25
N ASN A 914 -12.24 -17.69 49.17
CA ASN A 914 -12.66 -19.02 49.64
C ASN A 914 -13.97 -19.48 49.00
N ARG A 915 -14.64 -18.64 48.21
CA ARG A 915 -15.95 -18.95 47.65
C ARG A 915 -15.86 -19.68 46.32
N PHE A 916 -15.16 -19.10 45.35
CA PHE A 916 -15.17 -19.58 43.97
C PHE A 916 -13.88 -20.30 43.57
N GLU A 917 -14.03 -21.36 42.80
CA GLU A 917 -12.92 -22.13 42.22
C GLU A 917 -13.28 -22.57 40.80
N LEU A 918 -12.40 -22.26 39.85
CA LEU A 918 -12.48 -22.75 38.48
C LEU A 918 -11.86 -24.14 38.42
N VAL A 919 -12.56 -25.11 37.84
CA VAL A 919 -12.09 -26.49 37.68
C VAL A 919 -12.21 -26.91 36.23
N ILE A 920 -11.06 -27.07 35.59
CA ILE A 920 -10.96 -27.56 34.21
C ILE A 920 -10.67 -29.05 34.29
N ARG A 921 -11.53 -29.86 33.68
CA ARG A 921 -11.36 -31.31 33.63
C ARG A 921 -11.94 -31.86 32.34
N ARG A 922 -11.36 -32.95 31.87
CA ARG A 922 -11.85 -33.66 30.70
C ARG A 922 -13.29 -34.13 30.92
N LYS A 923 -14.11 -34.04 29.88
CA LYS A 923 -15.46 -34.60 29.83
C LYS A 923 -15.35 -36.12 30.01
N PRO A 924 -16.22 -36.75 30.81
CA PRO A 924 -16.31 -38.21 30.80
C PRO A 924 -16.73 -38.64 29.39
N LEU A 925 -15.82 -39.27 28.66
CA LEU A 925 -16.11 -39.87 27.36
C LEU A 925 -16.61 -41.30 27.59
N PRO A 926 -17.65 -41.76 26.86
CA PRO A 926 -18.03 -43.15 26.89
C PRO A 926 -16.87 -44.02 26.37
N PRO A 927 -16.66 -45.23 26.92
CA PRO A 927 -15.56 -46.09 26.46
C PRO A 927 -15.81 -46.49 25.01
N TYR A 928 -14.80 -46.26 24.17
CA TYR A 928 -14.75 -46.79 22.82
C TYR A 928 -14.73 -48.32 22.86
N GLN A 929 -15.49 -48.97 21.97
CA GLN A 929 -15.52 -50.42 21.85
C GLN A 929 -15.47 -50.86 20.38
N LEU A 930 -14.55 -51.77 20.06
CA LEU A 930 -14.62 -52.55 18.82
C LEU A 930 -15.67 -53.67 19.00
N ILE A 931 -16.69 -53.65 18.16
CA ILE A 931 -17.76 -54.65 18.17
C ILE A 931 -17.35 -55.89 17.39
N ASP A 932 -16.79 -55.69 16.19
CA ASP A 932 -16.37 -56.78 15.33
C ASP A 932 -15.24 -56.37 14.38
N PHE A 933 -14.39 -57.33 14.00
CA PHE A 933 -13.42 -57.22 12.92
C PHE A 933 -13.35 -58.55 12.18
N ALA A 934 -13.68 -58.53 10.90
CA ALA A 934 -13.83 -59.73 10.07
C ALA A 934 -13.17 -59.56 8.70
N ALA A 935 -12.72 -60.68 8.12
CA ALA A 935 -12.17 -60.77 6.78
C ALA A 935 -13.03 -61.69 5.90
N ALA A 936 -13.30 -61.29 4.65
CA ALA A 936 -14.02 -62.09 3.68
C ALA A 936 -13.35 -62.00 2.29
N LYS A 937 -13.33 -63.12 1.55
CA LYS A 937 -12.85 -63.12 0.16
C LYS A 937 -13.86 -62.44 -0.75
N THR A 938 -13.38 -61.63 -1.69
CA THR A 938 -14.17 -61.05 -2.77
C THR A 938 -13.49 -61.35 -4.11
N THR A 939 -14.16 -61.01 -5.22
CA THR A 939 -13.60 -61.15 -6.57
C THR A 939 -12.36 -60.27 -6.81
N GLU A 940 -12.16 -59.24 -5.99
CA GLU A 940 -11.07 -58.25 -6.13
C GLU A 940 -9.94 -58.44 -5.10
N GLY A 941 -10.11 -59.30 -4.09
CA GLY A 941 -9.12 -59.50 -3.02
C GLY A 941 -9.71 -59.97 -1.69
N ILE A 942 -9.14 -59.53 -0.56
CA ILE A 942 -9.67 -59.79 0.79
C ILE A 942 -10.27 -58.50 1.36
N LYS A 943 -11.58 -58.48 1.60
CA LYS A 943 -12.29 -57.38 2.23
C LYS A 943 -12.30 -57.52 3.75
N LEU A 944 -11.74 -56.54 4.43
CA LEU A 944 -11.68 -56.40 5.88
C LEU A 944 -12.74 -55.41 6.31
N ASN A 945 -13.63 -55.81 7.22
CA ASN A 945 -14.68 -54.94 7.76
C ASN A 945 -14.56 -54.87 9.28
N TRP A 946 -14.75 -53.68 9.85
CA TRP A 946 -14.88 -53.52 11.29
C TRP A 946 -16.09 -52.67 11.65
N LYS A 947 -16.65 -52.99 12.82
CA LYS A 947 -17.76 -52.26 13.42
C LYS A 947 -17.38 -51.77 14.81
N THR A 948 -17.71 -50.54 15.11
CA THR A 948 -17.36 -49.85 16.36
C THR A 948 -18.58 -49.27 17.05
N TYR A 949 -18.42 -48.96 18.34
CA TYR A 949 -19.38 -48.25 19.15
C TYR A 949 -18.68 -47.17 19.97
N ASN A 950 -19.33 -46.00 20.12
CA ASN A 950 -18.79 -44.81 20.77
C ASN A 950 -17.45 -44.32 20.18
N GLU A 951 -17.16 -44.58 18.90
CA GLU A 951 -16.01 -43.98 18.24
C GLU A 951 -16.25 -42.48 17.93
N GLY A 952 -15.26 -41.64 18.21
CA GLY A 952 -15.27 -40.23 17.83
C GLY A 952 -14.32 -39.97 16.66
N ASN A 953 -14.30 -38.75 16.14
CA ASN A 953 -13.34 -38.30 15.12
C ASN A 953 -11.88 -38.28 15.60
N PHE A 954 -11.64 -38.60 16.87
CA PHE A 954 -10.34 -38.77 17.50
C PHE A 954 -9.85 -40.23 17.54
N THR A 955 -10.68 -41.21 17.15
CA THR A 955 -10.28 -42.62 17.10
C THR A 955 -9.63 -42.95 15.76
N GLY A 956 -8.40 -43.46 15.79
CA GLY A 956 -7.65 -43.90 14.60
C GLY A 956 -7.74 -45.41 14.39
N PHE A 957 -7.82 -45.84 13.13
CA PHE A 957 -7.85 -47.25 12.74
C PHE A 957 -6.70 -47.57 11.79
N THR A 958 -5.82 -48.49 12.17
CA THR A 958 -4.77 -49.00 11.30
C THR A 958 -4.96 -50.51 11.10
N VAL A 959 -5.23 -50.92 9.87
CA VAL A 959 -5.27 -52.32 9.48
C VAL A 959 -3.84 -52.79 9.29
N GLU A 960 -3.45 -53.84 10.00
CA GLU A 960 -2.11 -54.43 9.90
C GLU A 960 -2.20 -55.86 9.35
N LYS A 961 -1.22 -56.23 8.52
CA LYS A 961 -1.08 -57.57 7.94
C LYS A 961 0.19 -58.24 8.48
N LEU A 962 0.09 -59.49 8.88
CA LEU A 962 1.22 -60.29 9.34
C LEU A 962 2.11 -60.65 8.15
N GLN A 963 3.40 -60.33 8.21
CA GLN A 963 4.38 -60.73 7.22
C GLN A 963 4.93 -62.13 7.54
N PRO A 964 4.74 -63.14 6.66
CA PRO A 964 5.17 -64.51 6.95
C PRO A 964 6.69 -64.67 7.12
N SER A 965 7.49 -63.83 6.46
CA SER A 965 8.95 -63.91 6.48
C SER A 965 9.59 -63.39 7.78
N THR A 966 8.92 -62.47 8.49
CA THR A 966 9.44 -61.84 9.70
C THR A 966 8.59 -62.10 10.94
N GLY A 967 7.37 -62.61 10.78
CA GLY A 967 6.41 -62.81 11.86
C GLY A 967 5.89 -61.51 12.49
N GLN A 968 6.13 -60.36 11.86
CA GLN A 968 5.70 -59.05 12.36
C GLN A 968 4.48 -58.53 11.60
N TYR A 969 3.60 -57.83 12.31
CA TYR A 969 2.49 -57.10 11.71
C TYR A 969 3.01 -55.79 11.12
N VAL A 970 2.66 -55.51 9.86
CA VAL A 970 2.98 -54.25 9.18
C VAL A 970 1.70 -53.50 8.80
N PRO A 971 1.67 -52.16 8.90
CA PRO A 971 0.51 -51.37 8.47
C PRO A 971 0.22 -51.55 6.98
N LEU A 972 -1.04 -51.84 6.66
CA LEU A 972 -1.54 -52.00 5.30
C LEU A 972 -2.46 -50.83 4.90
N TYR A 973 -3.22 -50.30 5.86
CA TYR A 973 -4.15 -49.19 5.64
C TYR A 973 -4.36 -48.42 6.93
N ASN A 974 -4.53 -47.09 6.85
CA ASN A 974 -4.81 -46.23 8.00
C ASN A 974 -5.97 -45.30 7.67
N GLN A 975 -6.89 -45.13 8.62
CA GLN A 975 -8.05 -44.26 8.50
C GLN A 975 -8.43 -43.66 9.86
N GLN A 976 -8.65 -42.35 9.89
CA GLN A 976 -9.30 -41.68 11.01
C GLN A 976 -10.81 -41.95 10.97
N SER A 977 -11.41 -42.20 12.13
CA SER A 977 -12.85 -42.38 12.29
C SER A 977 -13.62 -41.18 11.73
N ASN A 978 -14.69 -41.46 10.98
CA ASN A 978 -15.63 -40.46 10.49
C ASN A 978 -17.02 -40.64 11.12
N SER A 979 -17.09 -41.31 12.27
CA SER A 979 -18.30 -41.56 13.06
C SER A 979 -19.39 -42.37 12.34
N LYS A 980 -19.02 -43.19 11.34
CA LYS A 980 -19.97 -44.01 10.58
C LYS A 980 -20.27 -45.38 11.20
N THR A 981 -19.70 -45.72 12.36
CA THR A 981 -19.81 -47.01 13.09
C THR A 981 -19.40 -48.28 12.33
N ASN A 982 -19.33 -48.26 10.99
CA ASN A 982 -18.94 -49.38 10.14
C ASN A 982 -17.92 -48.91 9.11
N TYR A 983 -16.86 -49.69 8.95
CA TYR A 983 -15.71 -49.38 8.12
C TYR A 983 -15.27 -50.61 7.33
N ALA A 984 -14.66 -50.38 6.17
CA ALA A 984 -14.19 -51.43 5.29
C ALA A 984 -12.93 -51.03 4.53
N TYR A 985 -12.05 -51.99 4.28
CA TYR A 985 -10.88 -51.87 3.41
C TYR A 985 -10.66 -53.17 2.65
N THR A 986 -10.25 -53.11 1.38
CA THR A 986 -9.97 -54.30 0.56
C THR A 986 -8.47 -54.39 0.27
N ASP A 987 -7.83 -55.48 0.71
CA ASP A 987 -6.48 -55.87 0.27
C ASP A 987 -6.57 -56.49 -1.12
N LEU A 988 -6.18 -55.73 -2.14
CA LEU A 988 -6.20 -56.13 -3.56
C LEU A 988 -5.04 -57.06 -3.94
N THR A 989 -4.03 -57.21 -3.07
CA THR A 989 -2.84 -58.03 -3.32
C THR A 989 -2.61 -59.04 -2.20
N PRO A 990 -3.58 -59.93 -1.92
CA PRO A 990 -3.40 -60.93 -0.89
C PRO A 990 -2.30 -61.92 -1.29
N GLN A 991 -1.47 -62.33 -0.33
CA GLN A 991 -0.41 -63.32 -0.58
C GLN A 991 -1.06 -64.70 -0.75
N LYS A 992 -0.38 -65.59 -1.47
CA LYS A 992 -0.86 -66.98 -1.60
C LYS A 992 -0.76 -67.70 -0.25
N GLY A 993 -1.75 -68.51 0.08
CA GLY A 993 -1.85 -69.17 1.40
C GLY A 993 -2.54 -68.29 2.45
N VAL A 994 -2.20 -68.49 3.72
CA VAL A 994 -2.87 -67.84 4.85
C VAL A 994 -2.44 -66.38 4.97
N ASN A 995 -3.41 -65.46 4.88
CA ASN A 995 -3.21 -64.04 5.18
C ASN A 995 -3.85 -63.74 6.54
N THR A 996 -3.07 -63.19 7.47
CA THR A 996 -3.53 -62.84 8.81
C THR A 996 -3.52 -61.32 8.98
N TYR A 997 -4.64 -60.77 9.43
CA TYR A 997 -4.83 -59.33 9.66
C TYR A 997 -5.25 -59.05 11.09
N ARG A 998 -4.94 -57.86 11.60
CA ARG A 998 -5.53 -57.32 12.84
C ARG A 998 -5.80 -55.84 12.67
N LEU A 999 -6.71 -55.29 13.47
CA LEU A 999 -6.99 -53.87 13.51
C LEU A 999 -6.33 -53.28 14.75
N GLN A 1000 -5.39 -52.36 14.54
CA GLN A 1000 -4.89 -51.48 15.57
C GLN A 1000 -5.85 -50.29 15.72
N GLN A 1001 -6.28 -50.00 16.95
CA GLN A 1001 -7.09 -48.83 17.26
C GLN A 1001 -6.33 -47.91 18.20
N ASN A 1002 -6.31 -46.62 17.88
CA ASN A 1002 -5.74 -45.61 18.76
C ASN A 1002 -6.86 -44.72 19.29
N ASP A 1003 -6.95 -44.56 20.60
CA ASP A 1003 -7.84 -43.58 21.19
C ASP A 1003 -7.20 -42.19 21.27
N ILE A 1004 -7.94 -41.24 21.84
CA ILE A 1004 -7.50 -39.86 21.96
C ILE A 1004 -6.34 -39.66 22.94
N ASP A 1005 -6.08 -40.63 23.83
CA ASP A 1005 -4.97 -40.61 24.77
C ASP A 1005 -3.71 -41.28 24.20
N GLY A 1006 -3.73 -41.66 22.93
CA GLY A 1006 -2.63 -42.39 22.32
C GLY A 1006 -2.58 -43.85 22.76
N LYS A 1007 -3.61 -44.36 23.47
CA LYS A 1007 -3.65 -45.75 23.90
C LYS A 1007 -4.01 -46.62 22.71
N ILE A 1008 -3.08 -47.51 22.41
CA ILE A 1008 -3.23 -48.48 21.33
C ILE A 1008 -3.85 -49.76 21.88
N THR A 1009 -4.96 -50.17 21.28
CA THR A 1009 -5.53 -51.52 21.43
C THR A 1009 -5.45 -52.26 20.10
N TRP A 1010 -5.53 -53.58 20.13
CA TRP A 1010 -5.60 -54.39 18.92
C TRP A 1010 -6.80 -55.32 18.97
N SER A 1011 -7.41 -55.56 17.82
CA SER A 1011 -8.39 -56.63 17.64
C SER A 1011 -7.73 -58.00 17.78
N LYS A 1012 -8.56 -59.04 18.00
CA LYS A 1012 -8.12 -60.41 17.71
C LYS A 1012 -7.74 -60.52 16.22
N PRO A 1013 -6.68 -61.27 15.87
CA PRO A 1013 -6.31 -61.44 14.48
C PRO A 1013 -7.30 -62.34 13.74
N VAL A 1014 -7.57 -62.02 12.48
CA VAL A 1014 -8.40 -62.82 11.56
C VAL A 1014 -7.53 -63.36 10.44
N SER A 1015 -7.66 -64.65 10.15
CA SER A 1015 -6.87 -65.34 9.13
C SER A 1015 -7.75 -65.91 8.04
N ILE A 1016 -7.36 -65.72 6.78
CA ILE A 1016 -8.10 -66.21 5.62
C ILE A 1016 -7.11 -66.74 4.56
N SER A 1017 -7.34 -67.95 4.07
CA SER A 1017 -6.43 -68.63 3.13
C SER A 1017 -6.85 -68.41 1.68
N VAL A 1018 -6.00 -67.83 0.83
CA VAL A 1018 -6.21 -67.75 -0.62
C VAL A 1018 -5.63 -69.00 -1.26
N ALA A 1019 -6.48 -69.80 -1.92
CA ALA A 1019 -6.07 -71.03 -2.60
C ALA A 1019 -5.37 -70.72 -3.93
N ASP A 1020 -4.50 -71.62 -4.40
CA ASP A 1020 -4.04 -71.61 -5.79
C ASP A 1020 -5.24 -71.87 -6.71
N ASP A 1021 -5.67 -70.88 -7.50
CA ASP A 1021 -6.56 -71.17 -8.62
C ASP A 1021 -5.70 -71.67 -9.81
N PRO A 1022 -6.07 -72.79 -10.46
CA PRO A 1022 -5.18 -73.54 -11.31
C PRO A 1022 -5.13 -72.90 -12.70
N THR A 1023 -4.04 -72.21 -13.00
CA THR A 1023 -3.60 -72.12 -14.40
C THR A 1023 -2.84 -73.41 -14.74
N PRO A 1024 -3.31 -74.19 -15.74
CA PRO A 1024 -2.90 -75.58 -15.95
C PRO A 1024 -1.48 -75.65 -16.51
N THR A 1025 -0.51 -75.97 -15.65
CA THR A 1025 0.82 -76.38 -16.13
C THR A 1025 0.74 -77.84 -16.57
N ILE A 1026 0.53 -78.03 -17.87
CA ILE A 1026 0.58 -79.33 -18.55
C ILE A 1026 1.95 -79.97 -18.29
N LYS A 1027 1.99 -81.10 -17.57
CA LYS A 1027 3.20 -81.93 -17.43
C LYS A 1027 3.43 -82.71 -18.72
N THR A 1028 4.00 -82.08 -19.74
CA THR A 1028 4.50 -82.76 -20.95
C THR A 1028 5.79 -83.51 -20.60
N ASN A 1029 5.71 -84.85 -20.52
CA ASN A 1029 6.80 -85.85 -20.62
C ASN A 1029 6.58 -87.11 -19.74
N LEU A 1030 5.36 -87.35 -19.25
CA LEU A 1030 5.07 -88.52 -18.42
C LEU A 1030 4.53 -89.73 -19.22
N ILE A 1031 4.23 -89.59 -20.52
CA ILE A 1031 3.69 -90.67 -21.38
C ILE A 1031 4.50 -90.79 -22.66
N SER A 1032 4.98 -92.01 -22.94
CA SER A 1032 5.69 -92.37 -24.18
C SER A 1032 4.89 -93.40 -24.98
N VAL A 1033 4.86 -93.26 -26.30
CA VAL A 1033 4.09 -94.13 -27.21
C VAL A 1033 4.99 -94.58 -28.37
N TYR A 1034 5.10 -95.89 -28.58
CA TYR A 1034 5.98 -96.45 -29.62
C TYR A 1034 5.52 -97.84 -30.10
N PRO A 1035 5.85 -98.26 -31.34
CA PRO A 1035 6.53 -97.46 -32.35
C PRO A 1035 5.61 -96.37 -32.89
N ASN A 1036 6.19 -95.21 -33.19
CA ASN A 1036 5.51 -94.11 -33.86
C ASN A 1036 6.36 -93.71 -35.07
N PRO A 1037 5.95 -93.99 -36.32
CA PRO A 1037 4.61 -94.41 -36.75
C PRO A 1037 4.23 -95.87 -36.44
N ALA A 1038 2.95 -96.11 -36.14
CA ALA A 1038 2.39 -97.42 -35.77
C ALA A 1038 1.59 -98.05 -36.93
N ALA A 1039 1.66 -99.38 -37.07
CA ALA A 1039 0.94 -100.11 -38.12
C ALA A 1039 -0.30 -100.86 -37.59
N ALA A 1040 -0.20 -101.61 -36.50
CA ALA A 1040 -1.31 -102.36 -35.92
C ALA A 1040 -1.43 -102.15 -34.41
N MET A 1041 -0.29 -102.08 -33.71
CA MET A 1041 -0.24 -101.91 -32.26
C MET A 1041 0.64 -100.71 -31.87
N ILE A 1042 0.28 -100.05 -30.78
CA ILE A 1042 1.16 -99.12 -30.05
C ILE A 1042 1.39 -99.63 -28.64
N ASN A 1043 2.60 -99.46 -28.11
CA ASN A 1043 2.89 -99.59 -26.70
C ASN A 1043 2.87 -98.22 -26.06
N VAL A 1044 2.24 -98.13 -24.90
CA VAL A 1044 2.13 -96.89 -24.13
C VAL A 1044 2.74 -97.13 -22.77
N SER A 1045 3.68 -96.27 -22.39
CA SER A 1045 4.44 -96.37 -21.14
C SER A 1045 4.38 -95.05 -20.37
N VAL A 1046 4.09 -95.13 -19.07
CA VAL A 1046 3.93 -93.98 -18.16
C VAL A 1046 5.11 -93.90 -17.18
N ASN A 1047 5.79 -92.76 -17.08
CA ASN A 1047 6.92 -92.54 -16.15
C ASN A 1047 6.68 -91.32 -15.24
N PRO A 1048 7.10 -91.33 -13.96
CA PRO A 1048 7.67 -92.46 -13.22
C PRO A 1048 6.64 -93.56 -12.94
N GLN A 1049 7.10 -94.82 -12.89
CA GLN A 1049 6.26 -96.01 -12.76
C GLN A 1049 5.76 -96.20 -11.31
N THR A 1050 4.92 -95.30 -10.80
CA THR A 1050 4.21 -95.49 -9.52
C THR A 1050 2.93 -96.31 -9.71
N PRO A 1051 2.56 -97.25 -8.82
CA PRO A 1051 1.41 -98.10 -9.03
C PRO A 1051 0.11 -97.28 -8.94
N ALA A 1052 -0.55 -97.02 -10.07
CA ALA A 1052 -1.89 -96.45 -10.08
C ALA A 1052 -2.91 -97.56 -10.31
N ASN A 1053 -4.02 -97.53 -9.55
CA ASN A 1053 -5.19 -98.40 -9.71
C ASN A 1053 -5.94 -98.08 -11.02
N GLY A 1054 -5.32 -98.41 -12.15
CA GLY A 1054 -5.86 -98.26 -13.49
C GLY A 1054 -5.97 -96.82 -14.01
N TYR A 1055 -5.78 -96.68 -15.32
CA TYR A 1055 -5.99 -95.45 -16.07
C TYR A 1055 -7.18 -95.60 -17.03
N THR A 1056 -7.80 -94.48 -17.41
CA THR A 1056 -8.68 -94.43 -18.57
C THR A 1056 -7.93 -93.81 -19.73
N ALA A 1057 -7.60 -94.62 -20.74
CA ALA A 1057 -6.96 -94.19 -21.97
C ALA A 1057 -8.03 -93.82 -23.01
N LYS A 1058 -7.88 -92.67 -23.65
CA LYS A 1058 -8.71 -92.21 -24.77
C LYS A 1058 -7.84 -91.86 -25.96
N ILE A 1059 -8.24 -92.26 -27.16
CA ILE A 1059 -7.57 -91.85 -28.41
C ILE A 1059 -8.51 -90.93 -29.17
N TYR A 1060 -7.95 -89.82 -29.62
CA TYR A 1060 -8.61 -88.79 -30.41
C TYR A 1060 -8.04 -88.78 -31.83
N ASN A 1061 -8.90 -88.58 -32.82
CA ASN A 1061 -8.46 -88.23 -34.17
C ASN A 1061 -8.11 -86.73 -34.26
N TYR A 1062 -7.65 -86.28 -35.43
CA TYR A 1062 -7.24 -84.88 -35.64
C TYR A 1062 -8.39 -83.86 -35.53
N THR A 1063 -9.65 -84.26 -35.65
CA THR A 1063 -10.81 -83.38 -35.42
C THR A 1063 -11.23 -83.30 -33.95
N GLY A 1064 -10.56 -84.03 -33.06
CA GLY A 1064 -10.85 -84.06 -31.63
C GLY A 1064 -11.97 -85.02 -31.21
N ALA A 1065 -12.45 -85.88 -32.12
CA ALA A 1065 -13.42 -86.92 -31.78
C ALA A 1065 -12.73 -88.11 -31.11
N VAL A 1066 -13.32 -88.65 -30.03
CA VAL A 1066 -12.83 -89.86 -29.34
C VAL A 1066 -13.12 -91.08 -30.23
N VAL A 1067 -12.07 -91.70 -30.74
CA VAL A 1067 -12.16 -92.89 -31.60
C VAL A 1067 -11.91 -94.19 -30.83
N SER A 1068 -11.33 -94.12 -29.64
CA SER A 1068 -11.20 -95.27 -28.74
C SER A 1068 -11.18 -94.81 -27.28
N ARG A 1069 -11.81 -95.57 -26.40
CA ARG A 1069 -11.79 -95.35 -24.95
C ARG A 1069 -11.77 -96.68 -24.22
N GLN A 1070 -10.84 -96.82 -23.28
CA GLN A 1070 -10.70 -98.04 -22.50
C GLN A 1070 -10.14 -97.77 -21.10
N LYS A 1071 -10.39 -98.70 -20.19
CA LYS A 1071 -9.72 -98.75 -18.89
C LYS A 1071 -8.53 -99.71 -18.99
N VAL A 1072 -7.37 -99.28 -18.53
CA VAL A 1072 -6.12 -100.03 -18.59
C VAL A 1072 -5.53 -100.15 -17.20
N ASN A 1073 -5.17 -101.36 -16.79
CA ASN A 1073 -4.62 -101.61 -15.46
C ASN A 1073 -3.11 -101.84 -15.60
N GLY A 1074 -2.31 -100.83 -15.24
CA GLY A 1074 -0.85 -100.89 -15.28
C GLY A 1074 -0.20 -99.68 -15.95
N ASN A 1075 1.09 -99.49 -15.70
CA ASN A 1075 1.86 -98.35 -16.22
C ASN A 1075 2.42 -98.57 -17.64
N ASN A 1076 2.33 -99.80 -18.16
CA ASN A 1076 2.66 -100.14 -19.53
C ASN A 1076 1.58 -101.07 -20.08
N TRP A 1077 1.08 -100.79 -21.28
CA TRP A 1077 0.19 -101.70 -22.00
C TRP A 1077 0.31 -101.50 -23.51
N THR A 1078 -0.17 -102.49 -24.24
CA THR A 1078 -0.25 -102.43 -25.71
C THR A 1078 -1.69 -102.16 -26.12
N GLN A 1079 -1.87 -101.25 -27.07
CA GLN A 1079 -3.16 -100.92 -27.65
C GLN A 1079 -3.22 -101.27 -29.14
N ASP A 1080 -4.26 -101.99 -29.53
CA ASP A 1080 -4.60 -102.24 -30.92
C ASP A 1080 -5.21 -100.98 -31.57
N VAL A 1081 -4.58 -100.53 -32.64
CA VAL A 1081 -4.96 -99.38 -33.46
C VAL A 1081 -5.17 -99.76 -34.93
N THR A 1082 -5.31 -101.06 -35.23
CA THR A 1082 -5.47 -101.59 -36.60
C THR A 1082 -6.72 -101.03 -37.28
N GLN A 1083 -7.80 -100.83 -36.53
CA GLN A 1083 -9.08 -100.30 -37.03
C GLN A 1083 -9.08 -98.78 -37.24
N LEU A 1084 -7.98 -98.08 -36.91
CA LEU A 1084 -7.84 -96.65 -37.16
C LEU A 1084 -7.29 -96.42 -38.58
N GLN A 1085 -7.87 -95.47 -39.31
CA GLN A 1085 -7.37 -95.06 -40.62
C GLN A 1085 -5.99 -94.40 -40.52
N PRO A 1086 -5.15 -94.40 -41.58
CA PRO A 1086 -3.88 -93.69 -41.57
C PRO A 1086 -4.06 -92.19 -41.28
N GLY A 1087 -3.32 -91.67 -40.32
CA GLY A 1087 -3.50 -90.30 -39.84
C GLY A 1087 -2.82 -90.01 -38.50
N THR A 1088 -2.94 -88.76 -38.04
CA THR A 1088 -2.43 -88.34 -36.73
C THR A 1088 -3.48 -88.55 -35.64
N TYR A 1089 -3.07 -89.17 -34.54
CA TYR A 1089 -3.91 -89.41 -33.37
C TYR A 1089 -3.22 -88.95 -32.09
N ILE A 1090 -4.02 -88.58 -31.08
CA ILE A 1090 -3.55 -88.19 -29.75
C ILE A 1090 -4.13 -89.17 -28.74
N ILE A 1091 -3.28 -89.80 -27.93
CA ILE A 1091 -3.71 -90.57 -26.77
C ILE A 1091 -3.63 -89.72 -25.51
N GLU A 1092 -4.69 -89.74 -24.72
CA GLU A 1092 -4.84 -89.07 -23.44
C GLU A 1092 -5.05 -90.11 -22.34
N LEU A 1093 -4.35 -89.97 -21.22
CA LEU A 1093 -4.58 -90.77 -20.03
C LEU A 1093 -5.09 -89.91 -18.89
N ASN A 1094 -6.15 -90.40 -18.24
CA ASN A 1094 -6.67 -89.86 -16.99
C ASN A 1094 -6.64 -90.94 -15.90
N LYS A 1095 -6.44 -90.56 -14.64
CA LYS A 1095 -6.61 -91.45 -13.48
C LYS A 1095 -8.08 -91.78 -13.24
N ALA A 1096 -8.36 -92.70 -12.32
CA ALA A 1096 -9.73 -93.10 -11.96
C ALA A 1096 -10.60 -91.95 -11.40
N ASP A 1097 -9.99 -90.94 -10.78
CA ASP A 1097 -10.62 -89.73 -10.25
C ASP A 1097 -10.84 -88.62 -11.30
N GLY A 1098 -10.41 -88.85 -12.54
CA GLY A 1098 -10.57 -87.91 -13.67
C GLY A 1098 -9.40 -86.95 -13.86
N GLU A 1099 -8.34 -87.00 -13.04
CA GLU A 1099 -7.16 -86.16 -13.20
C GLU A 1099 -6.38 -86.54 -14.48
N LEU A 1100 -6.03 -85.54 -15.30
CA LEU A 1100 -5.23 -85.74 -16.52
C LEU A 1100 -3.77 -86.05 -16.18
N VAL A 1101 -3.31 -87.24 -16.57
CA VAL A 1101 -1.92 -87.68 -16.39
C VAL A 1101 -1.02 -87.12 -17.48
N GLY A 1102 -1.50 -87.12 -18.72
CA GLY A 1102 -0.76 -86.58 -19.85
C GLY A 1102 -1.36 -86.93 -21.21
N ARG A 1103 -0.77 -86.37 -22.26
CA ARG A 1103 -1.14 -86.63 -23.66
C ARG A 1103 0.10 -86.92 -24.49
N SER A 1104 -0.01 -87.80 -25.47
CA SER A 1104 1.05 -88.10 -26.41
C SER A 1104 0.49 -88.32 -27.82
N LYS A 1105 1.23 -87.88 -28.84
CA LYS A 1105 0.81 -87.98 -30.25
C LYS A 1105 1.50 -89.16 -30.92
N PHE A 1106 0.73 -89.92 -31.71
CA PHE A 1106 1.29 -90.93 -32.61
C PHE A 1106 0.65 -90.87 -34.01
N ILE A 1107 1.37 -91.38 -35.00
CA ILE A 1107 0.96 -91.43 -36.40
C ILE A 1107 0.62 -92.88 -36.73
N LYS A 1108 -0.60 -93.14 -37.17
CA LYS A 1108 -1.01 -94.40 -37.79
C LYS A 1108 -0.61 -94.32 -39.26
N ARG A 1109 0.21 -95.27 -39.73
CA ARG A 1109 0.57 -95.40 -41.14
C ARG A 1109 -0.26 -96.44 -41.85
#